data_AF-A0A1F7IKC3-F1
#
_entry.id   AF-A0A1F7IKC3-F1
#
_cell.length_a   1.000
_cell.length_b   1.000
_cell.length_c   1.000
_cell.angle_alpha   90.00
_cell.angle_beta   90.00
_cell.angle_gamma   90.00
#
_symmetry.space_group_name_H-M   'P 1'
#
loop_
_entity.id
_entity.type
_entity.pdbx_description
1 polymer ?
#
loop_
_entity_poly.entity_id
_entity_poly.type
_entity_poly.pdbx_seq_one_letter_code
_entity_poly.pdbx_strand_id
1 'polypeptide(L)'
;MKKYILWFEEIDKNDTAIVGGKGANLGEMINSDFPVPYGFVLTAQAYFYVIYENNLEREIKHYLSVINFENPKELHDGSEAIRRLILSAHIPKDLLSDIHHYYAHLGSNEAKIYRKGTLHQVVKHVVSTYKAPVVAVRSSATAEDLPEASFAGQQETFLNVFGEHQLVQKVKECWASLFTERAMYYRYQKKFDHLKVGLAAVVQRMIESEKSGIAFSIDPVTNNRKTITIEAIYGLGEYIVGGTVTPDHYEVAKDTFSILKKEIKLQKVKLVKDSKGNKEVVLTKSIGEHQKLDDSQIVELAKVVKSIEDHYGFPQDIEWSFEKGKIYIVQSRPITTMKVKNVTAEASEAKVSSQKVLVKGAPASPGIGIGAPVIILSPNEIYKIQKGDVLVAPMTDPDYVPAMKKASAIVTELGGRTSHAAIVSRELGIPAIVGADGATKILKDHKEITVNGTSGEVYKGRLEIFESKEKKKPLTKSSMKTLTKIYLNLAQVDEAQKRSELNVDGVGLLRAEFMMADIGIHPKKIIKDGKQEYFIKKLTQNLLKVVKPFSPRPVVYRATDFKTNEYRNLKGGADYEPHEENPMIGFRGASRYVVWKDVFDMELEAVKRVREQGYTNLHLMIPFIRIPIELVQIKSIIREHGLDLHPSFKLWIMVEVPSTVLLLEDFIKIGIDGVSIGTNDLTMLILGVDRDNHEVSYIYSELNPAVEWALEKIVTTCRKHGVTVSVCGQAPSDYPDLAEKLVRWGATSLSLNADAIDRTRLLIHNVEKHLWHELKK
;
A
#
# COMPACT_ATOMS: atom_id res chain seq x y z
N MET A 1 3.58 -23.00 30.33
CA MET A 1 2.17 -23.33 30.04
C MET A 1 1.63 -22.29 29.08
N LYS A 2 1.14 -22.68 27.89
CA LYS A 2 0.59 -21.71 26.94
C LYS A 2 -0.79 -21.28 27.44
N LYS A 3 -0.98 -19.99 27.72
CA LYS A 3 -2.26 -19.43 28.15
C LYS A 3 -3.19 -19.30 26.93
N TYR A 4 -4.40 -19.86 27.02
CA TYR A 4 -5.42 -19.79 25.95
C TYR A 4 -6.21 -18.49 25.96
N ILE A 5 -6.23 -17.81 27.11
CA ILE A 5 -6.88 -16.51 27.28
C ILE A 5 -5.89 -15.58 27.96
N LEU A 6 -5.84 -14.33 27.50
CA LEU A 6 -4.96 -13.27 28.03
C LEU A 6 -5.77 -11.99 28.24
N TRP A 7 -5.59 -11.33 29.37
CA TRP A 7 -6.10 -9.96 29.57
C TRP A 7 -5.36 -8.97 28.68
N PHE A 8 -5.98 -7.82 28.40
CA PHE A 8 -5.33 -6.80 27.59
C PHE A 8 -4.01 -6.27 28.18
N GLU A 9 -3.87 -6.19 29.51
CA GLU A 9 -2.60 -5.79 30.14
C GLU A 9 -1.49 -6.85 30.06
N GLU A 10 -1.82 -8.08 29.66
CA GLU A 10 -0.85 -9.17 29.51
C GLU A 10 -0.25 -9.26 28.11
N ILE A 11 -0.67 -8.38 27.19
CA ILE A 11 -0.29 -8.43 25.77
C ILE A 11 0.13 -7.07 25.25
N ASP A 12 1.03 -7.07 24.26
CA ASP A 12 1.48 -5.87 23.56
C ASP A 12 1.61 -6.10 22.04
N LYS A 13 2.15 -5.10 21.31
CA LYS A 13 2.33 -5.16 19.85
C LYS A 13 3.16 -6.36 19.35
N ASN A 14 4.01 -6.94 20.19
CA ASN A 14 4.85 -8.09 19.84
C ASN A 14 4.07 -9.42 19.84
N ASP A 15 2.87 -9.45 20.41
CA ASP A 15 2.05 -10.67 20.54
C ASP A 15 1.13 -10.93 19.35
N THR A 16 1.32 -10.21 18.24
CA THR A 16 0.49 -10.31 17.01
C THR A 16 0.31 -11.76 16.52
N ALA A 17 1.33 -12.62 16.65
CA ALA A 17 1.26 -14.04 16.27
C ALA A 17 0.32 -14.89 17.16
N ILE A 18 -0.01 -14.40 18.36
CA ILE A 18 -0.81 -15.10 19.38
C ILE A 18 -2.22 -14.54 19.43
N VAL A 19 -2.36 -13.21 19.44
CA VAL A 19 -3.64 -12.51 19.65
C VAL A 19 -4.17 -11.79 18.40
N GLY A 20 -3.45 -11.92 17.28
CA GLY A 20 -3.74 -11.16 16.06
C GLY A 20 -3.48 -9.67 16.22
N GLY A 21 -3.59 -8.96 15.11
CA GLY A 21 -3.29 -7.52 15.01
C GLY A 21 -4.08 -6.64 15.97
N LYS A 22 -5.42 -6.79 15.95
CA LYS A 22 -6.32 -5.99 16.79
C LYS A 22 -6.11 -6.24 18.27
N GLY A 23 -5.94 -7.51 18.66
CA GLY A 23 -5.69 -7.89 20.05
C GLY A 23 -4.39 -7.26 20.58
N ALA A 24 -3.30 -7.40 19.82
CA ALA A 24 -1.99 -6.82 20.15
C ALA A 24 -2.06 -5.30 20.27
N ASN A 25 -2.75 -4.64 19.34
CA ASN A 25 -2.89 -3.19 19.35
C ASN A 25 -3.75 -2.68 20.53
N LEU A 26 -4.84 -3.37 20.88
CA LEU A 26 -5.65 -3.02 22.06
C LEU A 26 -4.86 -3.16 23.37
N GLY A 27 -4.00 -4.18 23.47
CA GLY A 27 -3.09 -4.36 24.59
C GLY A 27 -2.07 -3.23 24.73
N GLU A 28 -1.37 -2.90 23.64
CA GLU A 28 -0.43 -1.77 23.58
C GLU A 28 -1.10 -0.46 24.05
N MET A 29 -2.33 -0.20 23.60
CA MET A 29 -3.06 1.01 23.96
C MET A 29 -3.45 1.06 25.44
N ILE A 30 -3.88 -0.07 26.02
CA ILE A 30 -4.21 -0.15 27.45
C ILE A 30 -2.98 0.03 28.33
N ASN A 31 -1.85 -0.58 27.94
CA ASN A 31 -0.58 -0.43 28.63
C ASN A 31 -0.01 1.01 28.54
N SER A 32 -0.55 1.82 27.63
CA SER A 32 -0.19 3.22 27.43
C SER A 32 -1.26 4.20 27.97
N ASP A 33 -2.16 3.72 28.84
CA ASP A 33 -3.20 4.50 29.52
C ASP A 33 -4.22 5.19 28.60
N PHE A 34 -4.36 4.73 27.34
CA PHE A 34 -5.42 5.23 26.46
C PHE A 34 -6.80 4.72 26.88
N PRO A 35 -7.89 5.48 26.61
CA PRO A 35 -9.22 5.14 27.09
C PRO A 35 -9.85 4.03 26.24
N VAL A 36 -9.40 2.79 26.40
CA VAL A 36 -9.87 1.63 25.63
C VAL A 36 -10.85 0.80 26.46
N PRO A 37 -12.02 0.41 25.93
CA PRO A 37 -12.92 -0.48 26.65
C PRO A 37 -12.19 -1.76 27.01
N TYR A 38 -12.23 -2.13 28.29
CA TYR A 38 -11.44 -3.23 28.81
C TYR A 38 -11.94 -4.59 28.33
N GLY A 39 -11.11 -5.63 28.39
CA GLY A 39 -11.36 -6.90 27.72
C GLY A 39 -10.24 -7.91 27.85
N PHE A 40 -10.41 -9.02 27.15
CA PHE A 40 -9.46 -10.12 27.06
C PHE A 40 -9.50 -10.74 25.66
N VAL A 41 -8.49 -11.54 25.32
CA VAL A 41 -8.37 -12.21 24.02
C VAL A 41 -8.30 -13.71 24.22
N LEU A 42 -9.16 -14.45 23.51
CA LEU A 42 -8.94 -15.87 23.27
C LEU A 42 -7.92 -16.00 22.15
N THR A 43 -6.78 -16.61 22.44
CA THR A 43 -5.63 -16.65 21.53
C THR A 43 -5.89 -17.54 20.31
N ALA A 44 -5.09 -17.38 19.26
CA ALA A 44 -5.11 -18.29 18.11
C ALA A 44 -4.84 -19.75 18.53
N GLN A 45 -4.07 -19.97 19.60
CA GLN A 45 -3.85 -21.30 20.17
C GLN A 45 -5.12 -21.89 20.79
N ALA A 46 -6.03 -21.08 21.34
CA ALA A 46 -7.33 -21.55 21.82
C ALA A 46 -8.20 -22.06 20.67
N TYR A 47 -8.19 -21.35 19.54
CA TYR A 47 -8.82 -21.82 18.30
C TYR A 47 -8.25 -23.17 17.87
N PHE A 48 -6.93 -23.29 17.73
CA PHE A 48 -6.30 -24.55 17.34
C PHE A 48 -6.58 -25.68 18.32
N TYR A 49 -6.61 -25.39 19.62
CA TYR A 49 -6.95 -26.38 20.64
C TYR A 49 -8.34 -26.97 20.42
N VAL A 50 -9.36 -26.14 20.14
CA VAL A 50 -10.71 -26.61 19.82
C VAL A 50 -10.73 -27.44 18.54
N ILE A 51 -10.01 -27.02 17.49
CA ILE A 51 -9.93 -27.76 16.22
C ILE A 51 -9.31 -29.15 16.43
N TYR A 52 -8.22 -29.25 17.20
CA TYR A 52 -7.51 -30.51 17.44
C TYR A 52 -8.29 -31.47 18.35
N GLU A 53 -8.85 -31.00 19.46
CA GLU A 53 -9.62 -31.84 20.39
C GLU A 53 -10.88 -32.43 19.74
N ASN A 54 -11.50 -31.68 18.82
CA ASN A 54 -12.66 -32.17 18.07
C ASN A 54 -12.28 -32.95 16.80
N ASN A 55 -10.99 -33.18 16.52
CA ASN A 55 -10.48 -33.86 15.32
C ASN A 55 -10.92 -33.21 13.98
N LEU A 56 -11.24 -31.92 13.98
CA LEU A 56 -11.84 -31.25 12.83
C LEU A 56 -10.85 -30.97 11.69
N GLU A 57 -9.55 -30.94 11.98
CA GLU A 57 -8.51 -30.62 10.99
C GLU A 57 -8.59 -31.51 9.75
N ARG A 58 -8.82 -32.83 9.94
CA ARG A 58 -8.90 -33.79 8.83
C ARG A 58 -10.10 -33.53 7.93
N GLU A 59 -11.25 -33.24 8.53
CA GLU A 59 -12.49 -32.95 7.78
C GLU A 59 -12.39 -31.63 7.04
N ILE A 60 -11.89 -30.57 7.70
CA ILE A 60 -11.65 -29.27 7.07
C ILE A 60 -10.70 -29.42 5.88
N LYS A 61 -9.60 -30.18 6.06
CA LYS A 61 -8.64 -30.46 4.97
C LYS A 61 -9.28 -31.19 3.79
N HIS A 62 -10.18 -32.14 4.06
CA HIS A 62 -10.89 -32.86 3.01
C HIS A 62 -11.75 -31.90 2.18
N TYR A 63 -12.60 -31.10 2.82
CA TYR A 63 -13.41 -30.08 2.13
C TYR A 63 -12.54 -29.12 1.32
N LEU A 64 -11.47 -28.58 1.90
CA LEU A 64 -10.57 -27.67 1.19
C LEU A 64 -9.88 -28.29 -0.04
N SER A 65 -9.65 -29.61 -0.05
CA SER A 65 -8.97 -30.30 -1.16
C SER A 65 -9.86 -30.53 -2.39
N VAL A 66 -11.18 -30.53 -2.21
CA VAL A 66 -12.15 -30.82 -3.28
C VAL A 66 -12.83 -29.57 -3.84
N ILE A 67 -12.77 -28.44 -3.12
CA ILE A 67 -13.37 -27.18 -3.54
C ILE A 67 -12.59 -26.59 -4.72
N ASN A 68 -13.26 -26.34 -5.84
CA ASN A 68 -12.78 -25.38 -6.81
C ASN A 68 -13.09 -23.95 -6.35
N PHE A 69 -12.07 -23.23 -5.86
CA PHE A 69 -12.23 -21.87 -5.36
C PHE A 69 -12.68 -20.83 -6.40
N GLU A 70 -12.54 -21.13 -7.70
CA GLU A 70 -13.04 -20.27 -8.79
C GLU A 70 -14.50 -20.60 -9.18
N ASN A 71 -15.11 -21.62 -8.59
CA ASN A 71 -16.53 -21.94 -8.75
C ASN A 71 -17.33 -21.41 -7.54
N PRO A 72 -18.16 -20.36 -7.71
CA PRO A 72 -18.91 -19.74 -6.60
C PRO A 72 -19.80 -20.72 -5.82
N LYS A 73 -20.42 -21.69 -6.51
CA LYS A 73 -21.33 -22.64 -5.86
C LYS A 73 -20.57 -23.62 -4.98
N GLU A 74 -19.48 -24.19 -5.49
CA GLU A 74 -18.64 -25.13 -4.72
C GLU A 74 -17.97 -24.44 -3.54
N LEU A 75 -17.54 -23.18 -3.71
CA LEU A 75 -16.99 -22.37 -2.63
C LEU A 75 -18.03 -22.11 -1.53
N HIS A 76 -19.26 -21.76 -1.91
CA HIS A 76 -20.38 -21.58 -0.97
C HIS A 76 -20.67 -22.87 -0.19
N ASP A 77 -20.89 -23.97 -0.89
CA ASP A 77 -21.22 -25.27 -0.28
C ASP A 77 -20.10 -25.74 0.67
N GLY A 78 -18.84 -25.57 0.26
CA GLY A 78 -17.67 -25.90 1.07
C GLY A 78 -17.49 -25.00 2.29
N SER A 79 -17.72 -23.69 2.14
CA SER A 79 -17.70 -22.71 3.23
C SER A 79 -18.75 -23.05 4.29
N GLU A 80 -20.00 -23.28 3.88
CA GLU A 80 -21.10 -23.66 4.78
C GLU A 80 -20.80 -24.96 5.53
N ALA A 81 -20.26 -25.97 4.84
CA ALA A 81 -19.89 -27.24 5.46
C ALA A 81 -18.84 -27.05 6.57
N ILE A 82 -17.74 -26.36 6.27
CA ILE A 82 -16.66 -26.10 7.23
C ILE A 82 -17.16 -25.25 8.42
N ARG A 83 -17.95 -24.21 8.16
CA ARG A 83 -18.53 -23.37 9.21
C ARG A 83 -19.41 -24.18 10.15
N ARG A 84 -20.25 -25.08 9.62
CA ARG A 84 -21.10 -25.96 10.44
C ARG A 84 -20.28 -26.90 11.33
N LEU A 85 -19.14 -27.43 10.87
CA LEU A 85 -18.24 -28.23 11.69
C LEU A 85 -17.70 -27.44 12.89
N ILE A 86 -17.27 -26.20 12.67
CA ILE A 86 -16.76 -25.34 13.76
C ILE A 86 -17.89 -24.96 14.72
N LEU A 87 -19.08 -24.68 14.19
CA LEU A 87 -20.26 -24.37 15.00
C LEU A 87 -20.79 -25.56 15.79
N SER A 88 -20.53 -26.81 15.38
CA SER A 88 -20.90 -28.01 16.15
C SER A 88 -19.83 -28.46 17.15
N ALA A 89 -18.61 -27.93 17.06
CA ALA A 89 -17.50 -28.27 17.94
C ALA A 89 -17.79 -28.05 19.43
N HIS A 90 -17.36 -28.97 20.29
CA HIS A 90 -17.39 -28.80 21.74
C HIS A 90 -16.17 -27.98 22.20
N ILE A 91 -16.37 -26.97 23.05
CA ILE A 91 -15.25 -26.27 23.72
C ILE A 91 -14.79 -27.10 24.92
N PRO A 92 -13.51 -27.53 24.98
CA PRO A 92 -12.95 -28.26 26.10
C PRO A 92 -13.28 -27.63 27.46
N LYS A 93 -13.52 -28.46 28.48
CA LYS A 93 -14.06 -28.02 29.78
C LYS A 93 -13.16 -27.02 30.51
N ASP A 94 -11.85 -27.18 30.40
CA ASP A 94 -10.85 -26.27 30.94
C ASP A 94 -10.92 -24.90 30.27
N LEU A 95 -10.94 -24.85 28.93
CA LEU A 95 -11.09 -23.60 28.18
C LEU A 95 -12.45 -22.93 28.44
N LEU A 96 -13.53 -23.71 28.54
CA LEU A 96 -14.86 -23.20 28.87
C LEU A 96 -14.89 -22.56 30.26
N SER A 97 -14.26 -23.22 31.25
CA SER A 97 -14.11 -22.69 32.61
C SER A 97 -13.32 -21.37 32.61
N ASP A 98 -12.24 -21.30 31.83
CA ASP A 98 -11.46 -20.08 31.68
C ASP A 98 -12.29 -18.95 31.05
N ILE A 99 -13.05 -19.23 29.97
CA ILE A 99 -13.93 -18.22 29.34
C ILE A 99 -14.92 -17.64 30.36
N HIS A 100 -15.57 -18.50 31.15
CA HIS A 100 -16.51 -18.07 32.19
C HIS A 100 -15.80 -17.26 33.28
N HIS A 101 -14.61 -17.70 33.70
CA HIS A 101 -13.82 -16.99 34.70
C HIS A 101 -13.46 -15.57 34.25
N TYR A 102 -12.90 -15.41 33.04
CA TYR A 102 -12.53 -14.10 32.50
C TYR A 102 -13.77 -13.21 32.30
N TYR A 103 -14.87 -13.77 31.77
CA TYR A 103 -16.11 -13.02 31.60
C TYR A 103 -16.70 -12.51 32.93
N ALA A 104 -16.72 -13.37 33.97
CA ALA A 104 -17.24 -13.02 35.29
C ALA A 104 -16.40 -11.95 36.00
N HIS A 105 -15.08 -11.91 35.75
CA HIS A 105 -14.14 -10.98 36.40
C HIS A 105 -13.91 -9.68 35.61
N LEU A 106 -14.37 -9.59 34.35
CA LEU A 106 -14.15 -8.45 33.46
C LEU A 106 -14.45 -7.09 34.11
N GLY A 107 -15.65 -6.93 34.68
CA GLY A 107 -16.05 -5.65 35.31
C GLY A 107 -15.24 -5.32 36.58
N SER A 108 -14.81 -6.35 37.33
CA SER A 108 -14.00 -6.15 38.54
C SER A 108 -12.56 -5.75 38.23
N ASN A 109 -12.00 -6.27 37.14
CA ASN A 109 -10.65 -5.95 36.68
C ASN A 109 -10.60 -4.59 35.97
N GLU A 110 -11.62 -4.25 35.17
CA GLU A 110 -11.78 -2.91 34.59
C GLU A 110 -11.73 -1.83 35.69
N ALA A 111 -12.48 -2.03 36.78
CA ALA A 111 -12.48 -1.10 37.90
C ALA A 111 -11.11 -0.96 38.60
N LYS A 112 -10.22 -1.95 38.53
CA LYS A 112 -8.86 -1.88 39.10
C LYS A 112 -7.91 -1.08 38.20
N ILE A 113 -7.97 -1.31 36.89
CA ILE A 113 -7.15 -0.60 35.90
C ILE A 113 -7.46 0.90 35.97
N TYR A 114 -8.73 1.28 35.89
CA TYR A 114 -9.16 2.68 35.92
C TYR A 114 -9.10 3.33 37.31
N ARG A 115 -8.70 2.62 38.37
CA ARG A 115 -8.42 3.18 39.71
C ARG A 115 -6.99 3.70 39.87
N LYS A 116 -6.06 3.34 38.98
CA LYS A 116 -4.64 3.74 39.04
C LYS A 116 -4.34 5.08 38.34
N GLY A 117 -5.23 5.60 37.49
CA GLY A 117 -5.06 6.89 36.81
C GLY A 117 -5.57 8.11 37.61
N THR A 118 -5.10 9.30 37.26
CA THR A 118 -5.39 10.62 37.87
C THR A 118 -6.83 11.12 37.65
N LEU A 119 -7.82 10.23 37.61
CA LEU A 119 -9.24 10.56 37.50
C LEU A 119 -9.98 10.01 38.73
N HIS A 120 -9.76 10.67 39.87
CA HIS A 120 -10.36 10.28 41.14
C HIS A 120 -11.72 10.95 41.35
N GLN A 121 -12.67 10.14 41.85
CA GLN A 121 -14.03 10.43 42.32
C GLN A 121 -15.15 10.07 41.34
N VAL A 122 -15.76 8.90 41.58
CA VAL A 122 -17.21 8.57 41.54
C VAL A 122 -17.46 7.05 41.57
N VAL A 123 -16.48 6.18 41.31
CA VAL A 123 -16.70 4.70 41.22
C VAL A 123 -16.79 3.99 42.59
N LYS A 124 -17.26 4.65 43.65
CA LYS A 124 -17.49 4.00 44.97
C LYS A 124 -18.89 3.41 45.15
N HIS A 125 -19.83 3.58 44.22
CA HIS A 125 -21.25 3.23 44.43
C HIS A 125 -21.87 2.17 43.50
N VAL A 126 -21.09 1.39 42.72
CA VAL A 126 -21.68 0.46 41.73
C VAL A 126 -21.32 -1.03 41.94
N VAL A 127 -20.62 -1.41 43.02
CA VAL A 127 -20.18 -2.82 43.21
C VAL A 127 -21.26 -3.73 43.85
N SER A 128 -22.47 -3.27 44.17
CA SER A 128 -23.47 -4.11 44.86
C SER A 128 -24.57 -4.74 44.01
N THR A 129 -24.48 -4.72 42.67
CA THR A 129 -25.45 -5.47 41.83
C THR A 129 -24.71 -6.12 40.68
N TYR A 130 -24.51 -7.44 40.77
CA TYR A 130 -23.85 -8.27 39.75
C TYR A 130 -24.71 -8.28 38.47
N LYS A 131 -24.58 -7.24 37.63
CA LYS A 131 -25.15 -7.23 36.28
C LYS A 131 -24.03 -7.67 35.35
N ALA A 132 -24.18 -8.85 34.75
CA ALA A 132 -23.17 -9.40 33.84
C ALA A 132 -22.84 -8.37 32.74
N PRO A 133 -21.55 -8.16 32.43
CA PRO A 133 -21.14 -7.12 31.49
C PRO A 133 -21.59 -7.49 30.08
N VAL A 134 -22.08 -6.51 29.32
CA VAL A 134 -22.38 -6.73 27.89
C VAL A 134 -21.08 -6.54 27.13
N VAL A 135 -20.77 -7.45 26.22
CA VAL A 135 -19.49 -7.49 25.49
C VAL A 135 -19.70 -7.48 23.98
N ALA A 136 -18.66 -7.08 23.26
CA ALA A 136 -18.47 -7.29 21.84
C ALA A 136 -17.46 -8.43 21.64
N VAL A 137 -17.70 -9.28 20.65
CA VAL A 137 -16.76 -10.32 20.20
C VAL A 137 -16.28 -9.93 18.81
N ARG A 138 -14.99 -9.65 18.67
CA ARG A 138 -14.37 -9.16 17.44
C ARG A 138 -13.29 -10.13 16.98
N SER A 139 -13.26 -10.42 15.69
CA SER A 139 -12.23 -11.24 15.08
C SER A 139 -10.88 -10.49 15.06
N SER A 140 -9.79 -11.21 15.33
CA SER A 140 -8.42 -10.71 15.26
C SER A 140 -7.53 -11.82 14.68
N ALA A 141 -7.32 -11.83 13.37
CA ALA A 141 -6.53 -12.89 12.75
C ALA A 141 -5.04 -12.59 12.80
N THR A 142 -4.23 -13.66 12.91
CA THR A 142 -2.77 -13.57 12.94
C THR A 142 -2.16 -13.14 11.61
N ALA A 143 -2.95 -13.17 10.52
CA ALA A 143 -2.55 -12.78 9.19
C ALA A 143 -3.18 -11.45 8.72
N GLU A 144 -4.00 -10.78 9.55
CA GLU A 144 -4.77 -9.57 9.16
C GLU A 144 -3.91 -8.32 8.90
N ASP A 145 -2.69 -8.27 9.43
CA ASP A 145 -1.83 -7.06 9.45
C ASP A 145 -0.55 -7.21 8.60
N LEU A 146 -0.53 -8.09 7.60
CA LEU A 146 0.56 -8.11 6.62
C LEU A 146 0.55 -6.79 5.81
N PRO A 147 1.71 -6.15 5.55
CA PRO A 147 1.80 -4.83 4.89
C PRO A 147 1.07 -4.71 3.53
N GLU A 148 0.75 -5.84 2.88
CA GLU A 148 0.09 -5.91 1.57
C GLU A 148 -1.33 -6.53 1.60
N ALA A 149 -1.88 -6.79 2.79
CA ALA A 149 -3.16 -7.49 2.97
C ALA A 149 -4.14 -6.69 3.85
N SER A 150 -5.02 -5.90 3.23
CA SER A 150 -6.15 -5.29 3.93
C SER A 150 -7.32 -6.28 3.98
N PHE A 151 -7.54 -6.92 5.13
CA PHE A 151 -8.71 -7.77 5.41
C PHE A 151 -9.95 -6.94 5.83
N ALA A 152 -9.99 -5.66 5.48
CA ALA A 152 -11.05 -4.75 5.91
C ALA A 152 -12.45 -5.32 5.61
N GLY A 153 -13.25 -5.47 6.68
CA GLY A 153 -14.63 -5.95 6.63
C GLY A 153 -14.82 -7.40 6.17
N GLN A 154 -13.79 -8.26 6.19
CA GLN A 154 -13.91 -9.67 5.77
C GLN A 154 -14.45 -10.61 6.84
N GLN A 155 -14.37 -10.22 8.11
CA GLN A 155 -14.65 -11.08 9.25
C GLN A 155 -15.72 -10.48 10.16
N GLU A 156 -16.42 -11.34 10.89
CA GLU A 156 -17.63 -10.97 11.63
C GLU A 156 -17.29 -10.30 12.97
N THR A 157 -18.08 -9.30 13.34
CA THR A 157 -18.07 -8.66 14.67
C THR A 157 -19.46 -8.79 15.27
N PHE A 158 -19.54 -9.25 16.51
CA PHE A 158 -20.79 -9.44 17.22
C PHE A 158 -20.90 -8.43 18.36
N LEU A 159 -21.91 -7.58 18.29
CA LEU A 159 -22.18 -6.56 19.30
C LEU A 159 -23.28 -7.02 20.26
N ASN A 160 -23.32 -6.41 21.45
CA ASN A 160 -24.37 -6.63 22.44
C ASN A 160 -24.54 -8.09 22.90
N VAL A 161 -23.43 -8.79 23.09
CA VAL A 161 -23.39 -10.16 23.60
C VAL A 161 -23.55 -10.14 25.11
N PHE A 162 -24.52 -10.89 25.63
CA PHE A 162 -24.88 -10.96 27.03
C PHE A 162 -25.03 -12.41 27.51
N GLY A 163 -24.30 -12.72 28.58
CA GLY A 163 -24.34 -14.03 29.25
C GLY A 163 -23.34 -15.01 28.68
N GLU A 164 -22.90 -15.93 29.54
CA GLU A 164 -21.85 -16.93 29.26
C GLU A 164 -22.18 -17.79 28.04
N HIS A 165 -23.43 -18.28 27.95
CA HIS A 165 -23.88 -19.10 26.83
C HIS A 165 -23.80 -18.36 25.49
N GLN A 166 -24.24 -17.10 25.45
CA GLN A 166 -24.20 -16.31 24.23
C GLN A 166 -22.75 -15.98 23.84
N LEU A 167 -21.89 -15.68 24.83
CA LEU A 167 -20.47 -15.44 24.60
C LEU A 167 -19.79 -16.63 23.93
N VAL A 168 -19.96 -17.83 24.48
CA VAL A 168 -19.41 -19.08 23.93
C VAL A 168 -19.88 -19.29 22.49
N GLN A 169 -21.16 -19.09 22.23
CA GLN A 169 -21.72 -19.22 20.89
C GLN A 169 -21.11 -18.19 19.92
N LYS A 170 -20.97 -16.92 20.33
CA LYS A 170 -20.38 -15.87 19.48
C LYS A 170 -18.88 -16.03 19.27
N VAL A 171 -18.16 -16.63 20.21
CA VAL A 171 -16.76 -17.03 20.01
C VAL A 171 -16.66 -18.11 18.91
N LYS A 172 -17.55 -19.10 18.91
CA LYS A 172 -17.58 -20.13 17.85
C LYS A 172 -17.95 -19.55 16.50
N GLU A 173 -18.93 -18.66 16.45
CA GLU A 173 -19.28 -17.93 15.21
C GLU A 173 -18.11 -17.08 14.73
N CYS A 174 -17.38 -16.43 15.64
CA CYS A 174 -16.16 -15.70 15.32
C CYS A 174 -15.12 -16.63 14.67
N TRP A 175 -14.80 -17.78 15.27
CA TRP A 175 -13.88 -18.75 14.67
C TRP A 175 -14.37 -19.30 13.32
N ALA A 176 -15.68 -19.58 13.20
CA ALA A 176 -16.27 -20.02 11.93
C ALA A 176 -16.15 -18.94 10.83
N SER A 177 -16.14 -17.65 11.21
CA SER A 177 -15.97 -16.55 10.25
C SER A 177 -14.62 -16.58 9.51
N LEU A 178 -13.63 -17.32 10.03
CA LEU A 178 -12.38 -17.57 9.32
C LEU A 178 -12.63 -18.29 7.99
N PHE A 179 -13.69 -19.07 7.87
CA PHE A 179 -14.06 -19.86 6.69
C PHE A 179 -15.28 -19.31 5.95
N THR A 180 -15.56 -18.00 6.01
CA THR A 180 -16.48 -17.39 5.05
C THR A 180 -15.95 -17.54 3.62
N GLU A 181 -16.84 -17.58 2.64
CA GLU A 181 -16.50 -17.66 1.21
C GLU A 181 -15.43 -16.64 0.83
N ARG A 182 -15.61 -15.39 1.29
CA ARG A 182 -14.69 -14.29 1.01
C ARG A 182 -13.32 -14.49 1.64
N ALA A 183 -13.26 -14.90 2.91
CA ALA A 183 -11.99 -15.16 3.58
C ALA A 183 -11.25 -16.36 2.96
N MET A 184 -12.00 -17.39 2.54
CA MET A 184 -11.46 -18.55 1.85
C MET A 184 -10.90 -18.17 0.47
N TYR A 185 -11.68 -17.49 -0.36
CA TYR A 185 -11.25 -17.06 -1.69
C TYR A 185 -10.04 -16.13 -1.62
N TYR A 186 -10.03 -15.21 -0.66
CA TYR A 186 -8.90 -14.30 -0.44
C TYR A 186 -7.59 -15.07 -0.14
N ARG A 187 -7.63 -16.02 0.80
CA ARG A 187 -6.46 -16.85 1.12
C ARG A 187 -6.02 -17.70 -0.07
N TYR A 188 -6.96 -18.23 -0.86
CA TYR A 188 -6.66 -18.93 -2.09
C TYR A 188 -5.91 -18.04 -3.09
N GLN A 189 -6.41 -16.83 -3.37
CA GLN A 189 -5.75 -15.88 -4.30
C GLN A 189 -4.36 -15.47 -3.83
N LYS A 190 -4.18 -15.28 -2.51
CA LYS A 190 -2.90 -14.92 -1.90
C LYS A 190 -1.99 -16.12 -1.64
N LYS A 191 -2.43 -17.34 -1.96
CA LYS A 191 -1.71 -18.61 -1.75
C LYS A 191 -1.35 -18.86 -0.28
N PHE A 192 -2.21 -18.43 0.64
CA PHE A 192 -2.07 -18.75 2.06
C PHE A 192 -2.66 -20.12 2.38
N ASP A 193 -1.95 -20.88 3.23
CA ASP A 193 -2.43 -22.16 3.74
C ASP A 193 -3.59 -21.94 4.73
N HIS A 194 -4.79 -22.40 4.37
CA HIS A 194 -6.01 -22.25 5.15
C HIS A 194 -5.93 -22.89 6.54
N LEU A 195 -5.12 -23.94 6.71
CA LEU A 195 -5.01 -24.67 7.97
C LEU A 195 -3.99 -24.05 8.94
N LYS A 196 -3.06 -23.24 8.44
CA LYS A 196 -2.03 -22.58 9.26
C LYS A 196 -2.48 -21.24 9.83
N VAL A 197 -3.57 -20.67 9.32
CA VAL A 197 -4.12 -19.40 9.82
C VAL A 197 -5.01 -19.68 11.03
N GLY A 198 -4.69 -19.05 12.16
CA GLY A 198 -5.53 -19.07 13.36
C GLY A 198 -6.27 -17.75 13.54
N LEU A 199 -7.39 -17.80 14.25
CA LEU A 199 -8.17 -16.61 14.59
C LEU A 199 -8.24 -16.43 16.11
N ALA A 200 -7.71 -15.31 16.59
CA ALA A 200 -7.96 -14.88 17.95
C ALA A 200 -9.32 -14.17 18.03
N ALA A 201 -10.02 -14.32 19.14
CA ALA A 201 -11.30 -13.68 19.40
C ALA A 201 -11.14 -12.67 20.54
N VAL A 202 -11.28 -11.40 20.22
CA VAL A 202 -11.23 -10.29 21.19
C VAL A 202 -12.60 -10.15 21.85
N VAL A 203 -12.65 -10.29 23.16
CA VAL A 203 -13.85 -10.07 23.97
C VAL A 203 -13.68 -8.77 24.73
N GLN A 204 -14.43 -7.75 24.32
CA GLN A 204 -14.27 -6.39 24.80
C GLN A 204 -15.58 -5.88 25.41
N ARG A 205 -15.52 -5.09 26.49
CA ARG A 205 -16.73 -4.45 27.03
C ARG A 205 -17.41 -3.62 25.96
N MET A 206 -18.72 -3.82 25.82
CA MET A 206 -19.55 -3.05 24.90
C MET A 206 -19.72 -1.62 25.41
N ILE A 207 -19.53 -0.65 24.51
CA ILE A 207 -19.86 0.75 24.73
C ILE A 207 -21.24 1.01 24.13
N GLU A 208 -22.19 1.50 24.93
CA GLU A 208 -23.50 1.92 24.43
C GLU A 208 -23.38 3.32 23.85
N SER A 209 -22.82 3.40 22.65
CA SER A 209 -22.42 4.67 22.04
C SER A 209 -23.62 5.55 21.74
N GLU A 210 -23.66 6.71 22.40
CA GLU A 210 -24.56 7.82 22.05
C GLU A 210 -24.13 8.43 20.72
N LYS A 211 -22.81 8.53 20.55
CA LYS A 211 -22.11 9.02 19.37
C LYS A 211 -20.91 8.11 19.10
N SER A 212 -20.59 7.89 17.85
CA SER A 212 -19.42 7.12 17.46
C SER A 212 -18.88 7.64 16.14
N GLY A 213 -17.67 7.20 15.79
CA GLY A 213 -17.05 7.71 14.59
C GLY A 213 -15.69 7.12 14.31
N ILE A 214 -15.07 7.71 13.29
CA ILE A 214 -13.72 7.39 12.85
C ILE A 214 -12.93 8.69 12.86
N ALA A 215 -11.66 8.63 13.25
CA ALA A 215 -10.75 9.76 13.21
C ALA A 215 -9.44 9.34 12.56
N PHE A 216 -8.94 10.19 11.66
CA PHE A 216 -7.63 10.05 11.07
C PHE A 216 -6.72 11.09 11.68
N SER A 217 -5.53 10.68 12.09
CA SER A 217 -4.53 11.64 12.55
C SER A 217 -4.05 12.55 11.43
N ILE A 218 -4.38 12.32 10.16
CA ILE A 218 -4.08 13.22 9.04
C ILE A 218 -5.35 13.44 8.20
N ASP A 219 -5.31 14.31 7.19
CA ASP A 219 -6.31 14.26 6.11
C ASP A 219 -6.00 13.09 5.15
N PRO A 220 -6.84 12.05 5.07
CA PRO A 220 -6.57 10.87 4.26
C PRO A 220 -6.82 11.09 2.76
N VAL A 221 -7.41 12.22 2.35
CA VAL A 221 -7.62 12.60 0.94
C VAL A 221 -6.45 13.41 0.42
N THR A 222 -6.04 14.44 1.17
CA THR A 222 -4.97 15.37 0.75
C THR A 222 -3.59 14.97 1.27
N ASN A 223 -3.50 13.98 2.15
CA ASN A 223 -2.29 13.64 2.92
C ASN A 223 -1.75 14.81 3.76
N ASN A 224 -2.59 15.81 4.09
CA ASN A 224 -2.17 16.92 4.93
C ASN A 224 -1.91 16.45 6.36
N ARG A 225 -0.63 16.35 6.71
CA ARG A 225 -0.18 15.92 8.03
C ARG A 225 -0.44 16.90 9.17
N LYS A 226 -0.85 18.13 8.86
CA LYS A 226 -1.11 19.19 9.86
C LYS A 226 -2.55 19.21 10.37
N THR A 227 -3.43 18.39 9.79
CA THR A 227 -4.86 18.39 10.09
C THR A 227 -5.29 17.02 10.59
N ILE A 228 -6.08 16.96 11.66
CA ILE A 228 -6.81 15.78 12.11
C ILE A 228 -8.20 15.80 11.48
N THR A 229 -8.64 14.67 10.93
CA THR A 229 -9.99 14.51 10.38
C THR A 229 -10.84 13.67 11.33
N ILE A 230 -12.04 14.13 11.66
CA ILE A 230 -12.98 13.43 12.54
C ILE A 230 -14.32 13.32 11.81
N GLU A 231 -14.82 12.10 11.68
CA GLU A 231 -16.18 11.84 11.22
C GLU A 231 -17.04 11.28 12.36
N ALA A 232 -18.29 11.76 12.49
CA ALA A 232 -19.17 11.40 13.61
C ALA A 232 -20.60 11.09 13.18
N ILE A 233 -21.20 10.10 13.86
CA ILE A 233 -22.60 9.70 13.73
C ILE A 233 -23.25 9.53 15.11
N TYR A 234 -24.58 9.52 15.16
CA TYR A 234 -25.33 9.05 16.31
C TYR A 234 -25.45 7.52 16.33
N GLY A 235 -25.40 6.93 17.52
CA GLY A 235 -25.55 5.48 17.72
C GLY A 235 -24.24 4.71 17.59
N LEU A 236 -24.36 3.39 17.35
CA LEU A 236 -23.22 2.47 17.24
C LEU A 236 -22.41 2.67 15.94
N GLY A 237 -21.10 2.45 16.03
CA GLY A 237 -20.14 2.74 14.94
C GLY A 237 -20.25 1.82 13.71
N GLU A 238 -21.04 0.75 13.78
CA GLU A 238 -21.23 -0.18 12.66
C GLU A 238 -21.74 0.54 11.39
N TYR A 239 -22.63 1.53 11.55
CA TYR A 239 -23.21 2.25 10.42
C TYR A 239 -22.26 3.23 9.74
N ILE A 240 -21.23 3.74 10.44
CA ILE A 240 -20.20 4.57 9.81
C ILE A 240 -19.16 3.70 9.11
N VAL A 241 -18.70 2.62 9.75
CA VAL A 241 -17.74 1.66 9.16
C VAL A 241 -18.33 1.00 7.91
N GLY A 242 -19.61 0.60 7.98
CA GLY A 242 -20.35 0.03 6.85
C GLY A 242 -20.80 1.05 5.79
N GLY A 243 -20.61 2.36 6.03
CA GLY A 243 -21.06 3.42 5.11
C GLY A 243 -22.58 3.53 4.94
N THR A 244 -23.36 2.97 5.86
CA THR A 244 -24.84 2.98 5.85
C THR A 244 -25.40 4.40 6.03
N VAL A 245 -24.65 5.27 6.70
CA VAL A 245 -25.02 6.68 6.92
C VAL A 245 -23.91 7.62 6.44
N THR A 246 -24.29 8.86 6.13
CA THR A 246 -23.31 9.93 5.84
C THR A 246 -22.99 10.67 7.15
N PRO A 247 -21.75 10.66 7.64
CA PRO A 247 -21.37 11.27 8.90
C PRO A 247 -21.23 12.79 8.80
N ASP A 248 -21.24 13.47 9.94
CA ASP A 248 -20.66 14.81 10.01
C ASP A 248 -19.14 14.72 9.82
N HIS A 249 -18.53 15.76 9.26
CA HIS A 249 -17.09 15.84 9.02
C HIS A 249 -16.49 17.09 9.67
N TYR A 250 -15.41 16.91 10.42
CA TYR A 250 -14.70 17.97 11.13
C TYR A 250 -13.20 17.91 10.80
N GLU A 251 -12.58 19.08 10.61
CA GLU A 251 -11.13 19.20 10.42
C GLU A 251 -10.55 20.06 11.54
N VAL A 252 -9.48 19.59 12.18
CA VAL A 252 -8.85 20.24 13.34
C VAL A 252 -7.36 20.42 13.09
N ALA A 253 -6.83 21.61 13.35
CA ALA A 253 -5.39 21.87 13.25
C ALA A 253 -4.62 21.16 14.38
N LYS A 254 -3.55 20.41 14.07
CA LYS A 254 -2.81 19.62 15.08
C LYS A 254 -2.02 20.43 16.10
N ASP A 255 -1.56 21.60 15.70
CA ASP A 255 -0.69 22.47 16.51
C ASP A 255 -1.48 23.23 17.57
N THR A 256 -2.64 23.75 17.19
CA THR A 256 -3.48 24.65 17.99
C THR A 256 -4.77 23.99 18.49
N PHE A 257 -5.16 22.85 17.91
CA PHE A 257 -6.47 22.22 18.09
C PHE A 257 -7.65 23.11 17.69
N SER A 258 -7.44 24.14 16.86
CA SER A 258 -8.53 24.95 16.32
C SER A 258 -9.34 24.15 15.29
N ILE A 259 -10.67 24.21 15.37
CA ILE A 259 -11.55 23.61 14.37
C ILE A 259 -11.49 24.46 13.09
N LEU A 260 -10.96 23.88 12.02
CA LEU A 260 -10.80 24.51 10.71
C LEU A 260 -12.07 24.44 9.88
N LYS A 261 -12.82 23.33 10.01
CA LYS A 261 -13.98 23.05 9.17
C LYS A 261 -15.00 22.19 9.90
N LYS A 262 -16.29 22.44 9.60
CA LYS A 262 -17.43 21.61 10.03
C LYS A 262 -18.39 21.43 8.86
N GLU A 263 -18.71 20.20 8.53
CA GLU A 263 -19.75 19.83 7.57
C GLU A 263 -20.78 18.96 8.30
N ILE A 264 -22.01 19.46 8.44
CA ILE A 264 -23.07 18.76 9.15
C ILE A 264 -23.98 18.07 8.13
N LYS A 265 -24.29 16.79 8.36
CA LYS A 265 -25.08 15.96 7.44
C LYS A 265 -26.33 15.42 8.12
N LEU A 266 -27.44 15.37 7.38
CA LEU A 266 -28.67 14.77 7.86
C LEU A 266 -28.45 13.26 8.05
N GLN A 267 -28.58 12.78 9.29
CA GLN A 267 -28.61 11.36 9.60
C GLN A 267 -30.07 10.91 9.77
N LYS A 268 -30.54 10.00 8.92
CA LYS A 268 -31.95 9.53 8.91
C LYS A 268 -32.20 8.40 9.90
N VAL A 269 -31.19 7.59 10.20
CA VAL A 269 -31.30 6.40 11.04
C VAL A 269 -30.09 6.28 11.97
N LYS A 270 -30.25 5.65 13.12
CA LYS A 270 -29.15 5.24 14.00
C LYS A 270 -29.33 3.81 14.47
N LEU A 271 -28.23 3.10 14.66
CA LEU A 271 -28.22 1.79 15.28
C LEU A 271 -28.13 1.95 16.81
N VAL A 272 -29.06 1.35 17.54
CA VAL A 272 -29.05 1.33 19.01
C VAL A 272 -29.19 -0.10 19.52
N LYS A 273 -28.80 -0.31 20.77
CA LYS A 273 -29.04 -1.55 21.47
C LYS A 273 -30.53 -1.80 21.67
N ASP A 274 -30.93 -3.06 21.56
CA ASP A 274 -32.25 -3.57 21.93
C ASP A 274 -32.14 -4.83 22.81
N SER A 275 -33.26 -5.24 23.40
CA SER A 275 -33.37 -6.42 24.26
C SER A 275 -32.88 -7.72 23.62
N LYS A 276 -32.91 -7.83 22.28
CA LYS A 276 -32.51 -9.01 21.51
C LYS A 276 -31.27 -8.80 20.62
N GLY A 277 -30.56 -7.67 20.75
CA GLY A 277 -29.40 -7.36 19.91
C GLY A 277 -29.35 -5.88 19.55
N ASN A 278 -29.41 -5.57 18.25
CA ASN A 278 -29.42 -4.20 17.73
C ASN A 278 -30.74 -3.90 17.02
N LYS A 279 -31.19 -2.65 17.06
CA LYS A 279 -32.31 -2.17 16.24
C LYS A 279 -31.96 -0.85 15.57
N GLU A 280 -32.44 -0.70 14.35
CA GLU A 280 -32.43 0.58 13.66
C GLU A 280 -33.55 1.47 14.22
N VAL A 281 -33.23 2.73 14.49
CA VAL A 281 -34.18 3.76 14.92
C VAL A 281 -34.11 4.92 13.94
N VAL A 282 -35.27 5.28 13.38
CA VAL A 282 -35.43 6.45 12.52
C VAL A 282 -35.31 7.72 13.38
N LEU A 283 -34.46 8.64 12.94
CA LEU A 283 -34.28 9.95 13.56
C LEU A 283 -35.29 10.93 12.97
N THR A 284 -35.84 11.80 13.82
CA THR A 284 -36.60 12.95 13.33
C THR A 284 -35.65 13.91 12.61
N LYS A 285 -36.17 14.63 11.60
CA LYS A 285 -35.38 15.61 10.84
C LYS A 285 -34.66 16.62 11.75
N SER A 286 -35.37 17.11 12.78
CA SER A 286 -34.79 17.97 13.81
C SER A 286 -33.53 17.33 14.41
N ILE A 287 -33.60 16.11 14.97
CA ILE A 287 -32.43 15.46 15.59
C ILE A 287 -31.33 15.14 14.57
N GLY A 288 -31.69 14.62 13.39
CA GLY A 288 -30.74 14.17 12.37
C GLY A 288 -29.88 15.28 11.75
N GLU A 289 -30.38 16.52 11.71
CA GLU A 289 -29.68 17.70 11.17
C GLU A 289 -28.76 18.38 12.20
N HIS A 290 -28.86 18.05 13.49
CA HIS A 290 -27.97 18.64 14.50
C HIS A 290 -26.53 18.13 14.35
N GLN A 291 -25.58 19.00 14.70
CA GLN A 291 -24.16 18.68 14.85
C GLN A 291 -24.00 17.57 15.90
N LYS A 292 -23.30 16.49 15.54
CA LYS A 292 -23.21 15.28 16.39
C LYS A 292 -22.28 15.53 17.56
N LEU A 293 -21.07 16.03 17.33
CA LEU A 293 -20.11 16.37 18.39
C LEU A 293 -20.11 17.88 18.62
N ASP A 294 -20.25 18.33 19.88
CA ASP A 294 -20.01 19.75 20.17
C ASP A 294 -18.51 20.11 20.05
N ASP A 295 -18.22 21.41 20.01
CA ASP A 295 -16.85 21.90 19.78
C ASP A 295 -15.86 21.44 20.83
N SER A 296 -16.30 21.30 22.10
CA SER A 296 -15.45 20.83 23.18
C SER A 296 -15.09 19.35 23.00
N GLN A 297 -16.06 18.53 22.58
CA GLN A 297 -15.87 17.11 22.28
C GLN A 297 -14.95 16.91 21.07
N ILE A 298 -15.08 17.74 20.03
CA ILE A 298 -14.20 17.69 18.85
C ILE A 298 -12.74 17.91 19.26
N VAL A 299 -12.49 18.93 20.09
CA VAL A 299 -11.14 19.26 20.56
C VAL A 299 -10.59 18.19 21.51
N GLU A 300 -11.42 17.68 22.41
CA GLU A 300 -11.03 16.59 23.32
C GLU A 300 -10.61 15.34 22.53
N LEU A 301 -11.41 14.93 21.56
CA LEU A 301 -11.09 13.79 20.70
C LEU A 301 -9.83 14.03 19.86
N ALA A 302 -9.65 15.23 19.29
CA ALA A 302 -8.46 15.56 18.53
C ALA A 302 -7.17 15.46 19.37
N LYS A 303 -7.22 15.81 20.66
CA LYS A 303 -6.09 15.63 21.58
C LYS A 303 -5.75 14.16 21.81
N VAL A 304 -6.77 13.31 21.99
CA VAL A 304 -6.58 11.85 22.13
C VAL A 304 -5.98 11.28 20.85
N VAL A 305 -6.50 11.64 19.68
CA VAL A 305 -5.99 11.20 18.36
C VAL A 305 -4.52 11.58 18.18
N LYS A 306 -4.14 12.82 18.51
CA LYS A 306 -2.75 13.26 18.43
C LYS A 306 -1.85 12.47 19.38
N SER A 307 -2.28 12.24 20.62
CA SER A 307 -1.52 11.47 21.60
C SER A 307 -1.28 10.02 21.14
N ILE A 308 -2.25 9.42 20.45
CA ILE A 308 -2.09 8.07 19.88
C ILE A 308 -1.11 8.10 18.70
N GLU A 309 -1.19 9.09 17.81
CA GLU A 309 -0.19 9.26 16.74
C GLU A 309 1.23 9.46 17.29
N ASP A 310 1.39 10.29 18.32
CA ASP A 310 2.68 10.54 18.97
C ASP A 310 3.25 9.27 19.61
N HIS A 311 2.41 8.39 20.18
CA HIS A 311 2.81 7.10 20.74
C HIS A 311 3.36 6.15 19.69
N TYR A 312 2.68 6.00 18.55
CA TYR A 312 3.11 5.09 17.49
C TYR A 312 4.19 5.68 16.57
N GLY A 313 4.29 7.01 16.47
CA GLY A 313 5.27 7.69 15.61
C GLY A 313 4.91 7.74 14.12
N PHE A 314 3.70 7.28 13.75
CA PHE A 314 3.19 7.32 12.38
C PHE A 314 1.67 7.52 12.34
N PRO A 315 1.11 8.01 11.22
CA PRO A 315 -0.31 8.34 11.13
C PRO A 315 -1.26 7.17 11.40
N GLN A 316 -2.36 7.45 12.11
CA GLN A 316 -3.32 6.46 12.63
C GLN A 316 -4.73 6.66 12.08
N ASP A 317 -5.40 5.54 11.81
CA ASP A 317 -6.84 5.40 11.59
C ASP A 317 -7.46 4.84 12.88
N ILE A 318 -8.37 5.59 13.49
CA ILE A 318 -8.87 5.37 14.86
C ILE A 318 -10.39 5.28 14.85
N GLU A 319 -10.94 4.18 15.37
CA GLU A 319 -12.37 4.06 15.66
C GLU A 319 -12.64 4.46 17.11
N TRP A 320 -13.66 5.30 17.33
CA TRP A 320 -13.98 5.83 18.65
C TRP A 320 -15.49 5.77 18.96
N SER A 321 -15.81 5.82 20.24
CA SER A 321 -17.17 5.79 20.77
C SER A 321 -17.31 6.71 21.97
N PHE A 322 -18.50 7.27 22.15
CA PHE A 322 -18.82 8.20 23.23
C PHE A 322 -19.98 7.65 24.06
N GLU A 323 -19.77 7.50 25.36
CA GLU A 323 -20.78 7.01 26.32
C GLU A 323 -20.72 7.87 27.58
N LYS A 324 -21.85 8.50 27.94
CA LYS A 324 -22.01 9.28 29.18
C LYS A 324 -20.91 10.31 29.43
N GLY A 325 -20.55 11.08 28.39
CA GLY A 325 -19.53 12.13 28.52
C GLY A 325 -18.09 11.64 28.41
N LYS A 326 -17.84 10.37 28.10
CA LYS A 326 -16.49 9.79 28.01
C LYS A 326 -16.19 9.25 26.63
N ILE A 327 -14.98 9.54 26.13
CA ILE A 327 -14.43 8.99 24.90
C ILE A 327 -13.83 7.63 25.19
N TYR A 328 -14.10 6.67 24.31
CA TYR A 328 -13.45 5.38 24.26
C TYR A 328 -12.88 5.12 22.87
N ILE A 329 -11.66 4.61 22.81
CA ILE A 329 -11.03 4.16 21.57
C ILE A 329 -11.24 2.66 21.43
N VAL A 330 -11.94 2.27 20.36
CA VAL A 330 -12.31 0.87 20.14
C VAL A 330 -11.36 0.18 19.16
N GLN A 331 -10.60 0.93 18.36
CA GLN A 331 -9.56 0.41 17.47
C GLN A 331 -8.59 1.52 17.06
N SER A 332 -7.32 1.18 16.82
CA SER A 332 -6.34 2.02 16.13
C SER A 332 -5.52 1.16 15.18
N ARG A 333 -5.09 1.71 14.05
CA ARG A 333 -4.18 1.03 13.10
C ARG A 333 -3.42 2.04 12.24
N PRO A 334 -2.24 1.67 11.67
CA PRO A 334 -1.55 2.50 10.69
C PRO A 334 -2.42 2.84 9.49
N ILE A 335 -2.29 4.07 8.98
CA ILE A 335 -2.86 4.42 7.66
C ILE A 335 -1.98 3.83 6.55
N THR A 336 -2.39 2.69 6.01
CA THR A 336 -1.65 1.97 4.95
C THR A 336 -1.89 2.51 3.54
N THR A 337 -2.94 3.33 3.35
CA THR A 337 -3.25 4.00 2.07
C THR A 337 -2.30 5.13 1.72
N MET A 338 -1.29 5.40 2.56
CA MET A 338 -0.22 6.36 2.35
C MET A 338 0.79 5.89 1.28
N LYS A 339 0.33 5.58 0.06
CA LYS A 339 1.19 5.83 -1.10
C LYS A 339 1.36 7.34 -1.15
N VAL A 340 2.49 7.84 -0.69
CA VAL A 340 2.83 9.27 -0.67
C VAL A 340 2.95 9.76 -2.12
N LYS A 341 1.82 9.99 -2.77
CA LYS A 341 1.72 11.08 -3.73
C LYS A 341 1.72 12.33 -2.87
N ASN A 342 2.84 13.05 -2.85
CA ASN A 342 2.82 14.48 -2.53
C ASN A 342 2.02 15.18 -3.63
N VAL A 343 0.70 15.05 -3.59
CA VAL A 343 -0.18 16.09 -4.11
C VAL A 343 -0.12 17.15 -3.02
N THR A 344 0.81 18.08 -3.15
CA THR A 344 0.68 19.37 -2.46
C THR A 344 -0.74 19.84 -2.72
N ALA A 345 -1.46 20.14 -1.64
CA ALA A 345 -2.76 20.77 -1.65
C ALA A 345 -2.65 22.16 -2.30
N GLU A 346 -2.51 22.20 -3.62
CA GLU A 346 -3.06 23.25 -4.45
C GLU A 346 -4.27 22.61 -5.09
N ALA A 347 -5.44 22.97 -4.54
CA ALA A 347 -6.69 22.73 -5.21
C ALA A 347 -6.54 23.25 -6.64
N SER A 348 -6.48 22.34 -7.59
CA SER A 348 -6.88 22.63 -8.95
C SER A 348 -8.35 22.99 -8.86
N GLU A 349 -8.66 24.26 -8.57
CA GLU A 349 -9.87 24.87 -9.09
C GLU A 349 -9.72 24.83 -10.60
N ALA A 350 -10.05 23.67 -11.19
CA ALA A 350 -10.45 23.65 -12.57
C ALA A 350 -11.59 24.66 -12.64
N LYS A 351 -11.36 25.82 -13.29
CA LYS A 351 -12.46 26.68 -13.70
C LYS A 351 -13.31 25.84 -14.62
N VAL A 352 -14.35 25.25 -14.06
CA VAL A 352 -15.27 24.45 -14.81
C VAL A 352 -15.97 25.43 -15.74
N SER A 353 -15.72 25.22 -17.03
CA SER A 353 -16.62 25.61 -18.12
C SER A 353 -18.07 25.44 -17.65
N SER A 354 -18.97 26.30 -18.09
CA SER A 354 -20.37 26.48 -17.68
C SER A 354 -21.31 25.27 -17.82
N GLN A 355 -20.82 24.04 -17.62
CA GLN A 355 -21.59 22.81 -17.59
C GLN A 355 -22.20 22.58 -16.21
N LYS A 356 -23.47 22.19 -16.22
CA LYS A 356 -24.29 21.97 -15.04
C LYS A 356 -23.76 20.80 -14.20
N VAL A 357 -23.42 21.06 -12.93
CA VAL A 357 -23.19 20.03 -11.91
C VAL A 357 -24.48 19.22 -11.76
N LEU A 358 -24.39 17.90 -11.94
CA LEU A 358 -25.51 16.98 -11.81
C LEU A 358 -25.73 16.58 -10.35
N VAL A 359 -24.65 16.19 -9.67
CA VAL A 359 -24.67 15.72 -8.28
C VAL A 359 -23.38 16.16 -7.58
N LYS A 360 -23.45 16.41 -6.28
CA LYS A 360 -22.31 16.74 -5.42
C LYS A 360 -22.30 15.86 -4.18
N GLY A 361 -21.14 15.33 -3.83
CA GLY A 361 -20.90 14.52 -2.63
C GLY A 361 -19.59 14.89 -1.95
N ALA A 362 -19.18 14.09 -0.98
CA ALA A 362 -17.89 14.22 -0.33
C ALA A 362 -16.76 13.67 -1.23
N PRO A 363 -15.64 14.38 -1.36
CA PRO A 363 -14.47 13.90 -2.10
C PRO A 363 -13.86 12.71 -1.36
N ALA A 364 -13.83 11.54 -2.00
CA ALA A 364 -13.38 10.31 -1.38
C ALA A 364 -11.99 9.91 -1.88
N SER A 365 -11.78 9.88 -3.20
CA SER A 365 -10.49 9.55 -3.81
C SER A 365 -10.19 10.53 -4.94
N PRO A 366 -9.01 11.18 -4.94
CA PRO A 366 -8.73 12.28 -5.86
C PRO A 366 -8.54 11.80 -7.31
N GLY A 367 -8.81 12.70 -8.26
CA GLY A 367 -8.64 12.47 -9.70
C GLY A 367 -9.89 12.75 -10.51
N ILE A 368 -9.79 12.58 -11.83
CA ILE A 368 -10.90 12.76 -12.78
C ILE A 368 -11.13 11.44 -13.51
N GLY A 369 -12.37 10.94 -13.47
CA GLY A 369 -12.81 9.79 -14.27
C GLY A 369 -13.96 10.17 -15.18
N ILE A 370 -13.98 9.60 -16.38
CA ILE A 370 -14.95 9.90 -17.43
C ILE A 370 -15.46 8.58 -17.99
N GLY A 371 -16.78 8.45 -18.11
CA GLY A 371 -17.41 7.24 -18.64
C GLY A 371 -18.93 7.29 -18.60
N ALA A 372 -19.57 6.24 -19.12
CA ALA A 372 -21.01 6.06 -18.99
C ALA A 372 -21.36 5.67 -17.53
N PRO A 373 -22.36 6.30 -16.90
CA PRO A 373 -22.83 5.89 -15.59
C PRO A 373 -23.57 4.55 -15.67
N VAL A 374 -23.08 3.54 -14.97
CA VAL A 374 -23.72 2.24 -14.84
C VAL A 374 -24.17 2.06 -13.40
N ILE A 375 -25.49 1.94 -13.23
CA ILE A 375 -26.12 1.85 -11.92
C ILE A 375 -26.13 0.38 -11.49
N ILE A 376 -25.48 0.11 -10.36
CA ILE A 376 -25.46 -1.19 -9.69
C ILE A 376 -26.20 -1.04 -8.37
N LEU A 377 -27.30 -1.78 -8.22
CA LEU A 377 -28.09 -1.77 -6.97
C LEU A 377 -27.73 -2.92 -6.02
N SER A 378 -27.05 -3.96 -6.52
CA SER A 378 -26.57 -5.08 -5.72
C SER A 378 -25.31 -5.72 -6.32
N PRO A 379 -24.48 -6.43 -5.53
CA PRO A 379 -23.30 -7.14 -6.03
C PRO A 379 -23.59 -8.12 -7.18
N ASN A 380 -24.80 -8.66 -7.25
CA ASN A 380 -25.20 -9.57 -8.33
C ASN A 380 -25.18 -8.90 -9.71
N GLU A 381 -25.15 -7.58 -9.78
CA GLU A 381 -25.17 -6.81 -11.02
C GLU A 381 -23.78 -6.32 -11.47
N ILE A 382 -22.70 -6.73 -10.78
CA ILE A 382 -21.32 -6.30 -11.09
C ILE A 382 -20.87 -6.65 -12.52
N TYR A 383 -21.52 -7.63 -13.16
CA TYR A 383 -21.26 -8.00 -14.55
C TYR A 383 -21.68 -6.90 -15.55
N LYS A 384 -22.52 -5.95 -15.15
CA LYS A 384 -22.96 -4.81 -15.99
C LYS A 384 -21.82 -3.82 -16.25
N ILE A 385 -20.82 -3.74 -15.36
CA ILE A 385 -19.69 -2.81 -15.48
C ILE A 385 -18.64 -3.32 -16.47
N GLN A 386 -18.30 -2.47 -17.43
CA GLN A 386 -17.21 -2.66 -18.36
C GLN A 386 -16.04 -1.72 -18.05
N LYS A 387 -14.89 -1.99 -18.67
CA LYS A 387 -13.69 -1.18 -18.48
C LYS A 387 -13.92 0.24 -19.02
N GLY A 388 -13.82 1.24 -18.15
CA GLY A 388 -14.03 2.65 -18.51
C GLY A 388 -15.37 3.24 -18.07
N ASP A 389 -16.31 2.43 -17.57
CA ASP A 389 -17.60 2.92 -17.05
C ASP A 389 -17.45 3.61 -15.70
N VAL A 390 -18.40 4.49 -15.36
CA VAL A 390 -18.52 5.06 -14.01
C VAL A 390 -19.50 4.21 -13.20
N LEU A 391 -19.02 3.62 -12.10
CA LEU A 391 -19.85 2.83 -11.20
C LEU A 391 -20.68 3.76 -10.32
N VAL A 392 -22.01 3.63 -10.37
CA VAL A 392 -22.94 4.38 -9.52
C VAL A 392 -23.74 3.40 -8.66
N ALA A 393 -23.73 3.56 -7.33
CA ALA A 393 -24.43 2.65 -6.41
C ALA A 393 -24.99 3.39 -5.17
N PRO A 394 -25.99 2.85 -4.46
CA PRO A 394 -26.41 3.41 -3.18
C PRO A 394 -25.27 3.40 -2.14
N MET A 395 -24.58 2.26 -2.04
CA MET A 395 -23.37 2.04 -1.26
C MET A 395 -22.54 0.95 -1.95
N THR A 396 -21.27 0.81 -1.59
CA THR A 396 -20.48 -0.36 -2.00
C THR A 396 -19.99 -1.12 -0.78
N ASP A 397 -20.06 -2.43 -0.88
CA ASP A 397 -19.42 -3.37 0.01
C ASP A 397 -18.27 -4.07 -0.76
N PRO A 398 -17.50 -4.94 -0.10
CA PRO A 398 -16.36 -5.57 -0.73
C PRO A 398 -16.65 -6.48 -1.93
N ASP A 399 -17.88 -6.94 -2.12
CA ASP A 399 -18.25 -7.75 -3.28
C ASP A 399 -18.29 -6.91 -4.57
N TYR A 400 -18.28 -5.58 -4.44
CA TYR A 400 -18.15 -4.65 -5.57
C TYR A 400 -16.71 -4.50 -6.07
N VAL A 401 -15.69 -4.96 -5.34
CA VAL A 401 -14.26 -4.77 -5.69
C VAL A 401 -13.93 -5.19 -7.13
N PRO A 402 -14.42 -6.34 -7.67
CA PRO A 402 -14.19 -6.72 -9.06
C PRO A 402 -14.74 -5.71 -10.08
N ALA A 403 -15.88 -5.08 -9.80
CA ALA A 403 -16.44 -4.02 -10.63
C ALA A 403 -15.69 -2.70 -10.43
N MET A 404 -15.35 -2.34 -9.19
CA MET A 404 -14.57 -1.14 -8.87
C MET A 404 -13.26 -1.11 -9.67
N LYS A 405 -12.52 -2.23 -9.75
CA LYS A 405 -11.27 -2.34 -10.54
C LYS A 405 -11.43 -2.06 -12.04
N LYS A 406 -12.63 -2.21 -12.59
CA LYS A 406 -12.91 -1.95 -14.02
C LYS A 406 -13.36 -0.51 -14.26
N ALA A 407 -13.90 0.15 -13.25
CA ALA A 407 -14.50 1.46 -13.38
C ALA A 407 -13.46 2.58 -13.59
N SER A 408 -13.83 3.62 -14.34
CA SER A 408 -13.05 4.85 -14.50
C SER A 408 -13.24 5.84 -13.35
N ALA A 409 -14.39 5.76 -12.65
CA ALA A 409 -14.69 6.46 -11.40
C ALA A 409 -15.83 5.77 -10.64
N ILE A 410 -16.00 6.12 -9.36
CA ILE A 410 -17.02 5.56 -8.47
C ILE A 410 -17.84 6.70 -7.83
N VAL A 411 -19.16 6.55 -7.80
CA VAL A 411 -20.09 7.49 -7.15
C VAL A 411 -21.05 6.71 -6.25
N THR A 412 -21.08 6.99 -4.95
CA THR A 412 -22.06 6.40 -4.02
C THR A 412 -22.99 7.43 -3.39
N GLU A 413 -24.27 7.07 -3.17
CA GLU A 413 -25.25 7.95 -2.52
C GLU A 413 -25.00 8.11 -1.02
N LEU A 414 -24.51 7.04 -0.38
CA LEU A 414 -24.21 6.96 1.04
C LEU A 414 -22.71 6.78 1.28
N GLY A 415 -22.30 6.96 2.54
CA GLY A 415 -20.93 6.80 2.99
C GLY A 415 -20.18 8.13 3.21
N GLY A 416 -19.29 8.14 4.21
CA GLY A 416 -18.33 9.21 4.45
C GLY A 416 -17.01 9.01 3.70
N ARG A 417 -16.06 9.94 3.85
CA ARG A 417 -14.70 9.84 3.27
C ARG A 417 -13.92 8.64 3.83
N THR A 418 -14.49 7.92 4.78
CA THR A 418 -13.91 6.78 5.49
C THR A 418 -14.66 5.48 5.20
N SER A 419 -15.72 5.54 4.39
CA SER A 419 -16.49 4.37 3.97
C SER A 419 -15.65 3.39 3.15
N HIS A 420 -16.12 2.14 3.07
CA HIS A 420 -15.52 1.11 2.22
C HIS A 420 -15.24 1.61 0.78
N ALA A 421 -16.22 2.29 0.17
CA ALA A 421 -16.09 2.91 -1.14
C ALA A 421 -14.89 3.85 -1.22
N ALA A 422 -14.69 4.70 -0.20
CA ALA A 422 -13.61 5.67 -0.17
C ALA A 422 -12.23 5.02 0.02
N ILE A 423 -12.11 4.08 0.97
CA ILE A 423 -10.85 3.41 1.29
C ILE A 423 -10.35 2.61 0.08
N VAL A 424 -11.19 1.73 -0.46
CA VAL A 424 -10.80 0.86 -1.59
C VAL A 424 -10.51 1.67 -2.85
N SER A 425 -11.28 2.74 -3.10
CA SER A 425 -11.00 3.61 -4.26
C SER A 425 -9.64 4.30 -4.16
N ARG A 426 -9.20 4.71 -2.96
CA ARG A 426 -7.84 5.25 -2.73
C ARG A 426 -6.77 4.20 -2.96
N GLU A 427 -6.96 2.99 -2.44
CA GLU A 427 -6.03 1.87 -2.63
C GLU A 427 -5.82 1.53 -4.11
N LEU A 428 -6.92 1.52 -4.87
CA LEU A 428 -6.93 1.27 -6.30
C LEU A 428 -6.54 2.48 -7.16
N GLY A 429 -6.46 3.68 -6.56
CA GLY A 429 -6.15 4.93 -7.27
C GLY A 429 -7.26 5.39 -8.24
N ILE A 430 -8.50 5.01 -7.97
CA ILE A 430 -9.67 5.31 -8.81
C ILE A 430 -10.38 6.55 -8.23
N PRO A 431 -10.71 7.57 -9.04
CA PRO A 431 -11.46 8.74 -8.58
C PRO A 431 -12.81 8.35 -7.98
N ALA A 432 -13.16 8.90 -6.81
CA ALA A 432 -14.40 8.54 -6.13
C ALA A 432 -15.06 9.70 -5.38
N ILE A 433 -16.40 9.68 -5.39
CA ILE A 433 -17.28 10.57 -4.63
C ILE A 433 -18.25 9.70 -3.82
N VAL A 434 -18.45 10.05 -2.55
CA VAL A 434 -19.34 9.34 -1.62
C VAL A 434 -20.34 10.30 -0.99
N GLY A 435 -21.48 9.82 -0.49
CA GLY A 435 -22.50 10.70 0.10
C GLY A 435 -23.16 11.65 -0.92
N ALA A 436 -23.23 11.23 -2.19
CA ALA A 436 -23.84 11.98 -3.30
C ALA A 436 -25.35 11.66 -3.40
N ASP A 437 -26.16 12.26 -2.52
CA ASP A 437 -27.59 11.95 -2.37
C ASP A 437 -28.35 12.03 -3.72
N GLY A 438 -29.10 10.98 -4.05
CA GLY A 438 -29.89 10.86 -5.27
C GLY A 438 -29.11 10.52 -6.55
N ALA A 439 -27.80 10.22 -6.48
CA ALA A 439 -26.97 9.88 -7.64
C ALA A 439 -27.53 8.75 -8.52
N THR A 440 -28.10 7.70 -7.93
CA THR A 440 -28.61 6.54 -8.69
C THR A 440 -29.79 6.90 -9.59
N LYS A 441 -30.57 7.91 -9.21
CA LYS A 441 -31.70 8.42 -9.99
C LYS A 441 -31.26 9.47 -11.00
N ILE A 442 -30.44 10.43 -10.56
CA ILE A 442 -30.04 11.58 -11.37
C ILE A 442 -29.11 11.18 -12.51
N LEU A 443 -28.17 10.25 -12.27
CA LEU A 443 -27.15 9.91 -13.25
C LEU A 443 -27.60 8.88 -14.30
N LYS A 444 -28.72 8.18 -14.06
CA LYS A 444 -29.19 7.06 -14.89
C LYS A 444 -29.42 7.40 -16.36
N ASP A 445 -29.90 8.61 -16.65
CA ASP A 445 -30.32 9.01 -18.00
C ASP A 445 -29.19 9.64 -18.83
N HIS A 446 -27.96 9.65 -18.31
CA HIS A 446 -26.81 10.26 -18.97
C HIS A 446 -25.97 9.22 -19.72
N LYS A 447 -25.55 9.55 -20.95
CA LYS A 447 -24.70 8.67 -21.77
C LYS A 447 -23.22 8.70 -21.38
N GLU A 448 -22.76 9.83 -20.85
CA GLU A 448 -21.38 10.04 -20.40
C GLU A 448 -21.41 11.12 -19.30
N ILE A 449 -20.60 10.95 -18.27
CA ILE A 449 -20.42 11.89 -17.17
C ILE A 449 -18.94 12.05 -16.84
N THR A 450 -18.60 13.17 -16.20
CA THR A 450 -17.27 13.40 -15.64
C THR A 450 -17.37 13.47 -14.12
N VAL A 451 -16.56 12.69 -13.43
CA VAL A 451 -16.48 12.64 -11.96
C VAL A 451 -15.18 13.29 -11.52
N ASN A 452 -15.27 14.36 -10.74
CA ASN A 452 -14.12 14.99 -10.08
C ASN A 452 -14.06 14.53 -8.62
N GLY A 453 -13.25 13.51 -8.35
CA GLY A 453 -13.07 12.95 -7.01
C GLY A 453 -12.34 13.87 -6.03
N THR A 454 -11.71 14.94 -6.52
CA THR A 454 -11.05 15.96 -5.69
C THR A 454 -12.04 17.02 -5.20
N SER A 455 -12.92 17.53 -6.06
CA SER A 455 -13.93 18.55 -5.68
C SER A 455 -15.24 17.95 -5.18
N GLY A 456 -15.46 16.66 -5.39
CA GLY A 456 -16.70 15.97 -5.00
C GLY A 456 -17.86 16.24 -5.96
N GLU A 457 -17.61 16.60 -7.22
CA GLU A 457 -18.64 17.04 -8.17
C GLU A 457 -18.73 16.13 -9.40
N VAL A 458 -19.96 15.85 -9.85
CA VAL A 458 -20.27 15.12 -11.07
C VAL A 458 -20.87 16.05 -12.11
N TYR A 459 -20.34 16.02 -13.33
CA TYR A 459 -20.71 16.90 -14.43
C TYR A 459 -21.35 16.11 -15.58
N LYS A 460 -22.24 16.78 -16.32
CA LYS A 460 -22.87 16.20 -17.52
C LYS A 460 -21.89 16.15 -18.69
N GLY A 461 -21.68 14.96 -19.26
CA GLY A 461 -20.81 14.76 -20.41
C GLY A 461 -19.32 14.78 -20.06
N ARG A 462 -18.48 14.72 -21.08
CA ARG A 462 -17.04 14.92 -20.96
C ARG A 462 -16.73 16.40 -20.74
N LEU A 463 -16.13 16.72 -19.60
CA LEU A 463 -15.50 18.02 -19.41
C LEU A 463 -14.22 18.07 -20.26
N GLU A 464 -14.10 19.09 -21.10
CA GLU A 464 -12.81 19.48 -21.65
C GLU A 464 -11.96 19.97 -20.47
N ILE A 465 -10.97 19.17 -20.10
CA ILE A 465 -9.95 19.59 -19.13
C ILE A 465 -9.11 20.63 -19.85
N PHE A 466 -9.52 21.90 -19.75
CA PHE A 466 -8.63 23.01 -20.04
C PHE A 466 -7.56 22.98 -18.96
N GLU A 467 -6.39 22.44 -19.28
CA GLU A 467 -5.18 22.83 -18.55
C GLU A 467 -5.14 24.35 -18.62
N SER A 468 -5.30 25.01 -17.47
CA SER A 468 -5.10 26.44 -17.40
C SER A 468 -3.69 26.71 -17.90
N LYS A 469 -3.61 27.29 -19.10
CA LYS A 469 -2.45 28.07 -19.57
C LYS A 469 -2.30 29.36 -18.75
N GLU A 470 -2.71 29.37 -17.48
CA GLU A 470 -2.06 30.26 -16.55
C GLU A 470 -0.65 29.73 -16.44
N LYS A 471 0.30 30.54 -16.89
CA LYS A 471 1.71 30.32 -16.61
C LYS A 471 1.79 29.99 -15.13
N LYS A 472 1.94 28.69 -14.80
CA LYS A 472 2.68 28.29 -13.62
C LYS A 472 3.85 29.25 -13.65
N LYS A 473 3.93 30.17 -12.68
CA LYS A 473 5.25 30.58 -12.27
C LYS A 473 5.91 29.22 -12.05
N PRO A 474 6.92 28.84 -12.85
CA PRO A 474 7.56 27.57 -12.60
C PRO A 474 7.84 27.60 -11.11
N LEU A 475 7.42 26.56 -10.36
CA LEU A 475 8.10 26.21 -9.11
C LEU A 475 9.55 26.40 -9.47
N THR A 476 10.12 27.52 -9.04
CA THR A 476 11.27 28.12 -9.73
C THR A 476 12.24 26.99 -9.84
N LYS A 477 12.52 26.54 -11.08
CA LYS A 477 13.40 25.41 -11.39
C LYS A 477 14.50 25.48 -10.36
N SER A 478 14.46 24.61 -9.34
CA SER A 478 15.11 24.93 -8.06
C SER A 478 16.51 25.37 -8.39
N SER A 479 16.82 26.65 -8.15
CA SER A 479 18.11 27.22 -8.57
C SER A 479 19.27 26.64 -7.76
N MET A 480 18.94 25.73 -6.82
CA MET A 480 19.86 24.88 -6.09
C MET A 480 20.63 24.01 -7.07
N LYS A 481 21.79 24.53 -7.47
CA LYS A 481 22.82 23.78 -8.16
C LYS A 481 23.43 22.77 -7.18
N THR A 482 23.56 21.54 -7.63
CA THR A 482 24.30 20.48 -6.95
C THR A 482 25.46 20.03 -7.83
N LEU A 483 26.57 19.59 -7.23
CA LEU A 483 27.70 18.97 -7.92
C LEU A 483 27.39 17.51 -8.26
N THR A 484 26.83 16.77 -7.31
CA THR A 484 26.25 15.45 -7.51
C THR A 484 24.99 15.61 -8.37
N LYS A 485 25.00 14.95 -9.53
CA LYS A 485 23.89 15.00 -10.49
C LYS A 485 22.72 14.16 -9.99
N ILE A 486 21.52 14.57 -10.33
CA ILE A 486 20.31 13.83 -9.98
C ILE A 486 19.71 13.28 -11.25
N TYR A 487 19.75 11.96 -11.33
CA TYR A 487 19.21 11.21 -12.43
C TYR A 487 17.89 10.57 -12.06
N LEU A 488 17.15 10.16 -13.08
CA LEU A 488 15.89 9.45 -12.94
C LEU A 488 16.07 7.95 -13.21
N ASN A 489 15.39 7.12 -12.42
CA ASN A 489 15.07 5.73 -12.76
C ASN A 489 13.80 5.73 -13.63
N LEU A 490 13.93 5.32 -14.89
CA LEU A 490 12.83 5.28 -15.84
C LEU A 490 12.63 3.87 -16.40
N ALA A 491 11.38 3.40 -16.38
CA ALA A 491 11.02 2.08 -16.89
C ALA A 491 9.89 2.15 -17.93
N GLN A 492 8.94 3.07 -17.74
CA GLN A 492 7.82 3.27 -18.68
C GLN A 492 8.17 4.31 -19.73
N VAL A 493 8.07 3.91 -21.00
CA VAL A 493 8.39 4.75 -22.16
C VAL A 493 7.43 5.93 -22.29
N ASP A 494 6.14 5.71 -22.03
CA ASP A 494 5.11 6.72 -22.23
C ASP A 494 5.17 7.87 -21.20
N GLU A 495 5.84 7.66 -20.06
CA GLU A 495 6.06 8.71 -19.08
C GLU A 495 7.25 9.61 -19.42
N ALA A 496 8.11 9.25 -20.37
CA ALA A 496 9.39 9.91 -20.60
C ALA A 496 9.27 11.42 -20.84
N GLN A 497 8.29 11.85 -21.65
CA GLN A 497 8.05 13.28 -21.92
C GLN A 497 7.73 14.04 -20.64
N LYS A 498 6.75 13.55 -19.87
CA LYS A 498 6.33 14.16 -18.60
C LYS A 498 7.48 14.18 -17.58
N ARG A 499 8.25 13.10 -17.50
CA ARG A 499 9.36 12.98 -16.54
C ARG A 499 10.56 13.85 -16.94
N SER A 500 10.73 14.14 -18.23
CA SER A 500 11.80 15.03 -18.70
C SER A 500 11.63 16.48 -18.23
N GLU A 501 10.41 16.89 -17.88
CA GLU A 501 10.10 18.23 -17.38
C GLU A 501 10.48 18.42 -15.90
N LEU A 502 10.79 17.34 -15.19
CA LEU A 502 11.27 17.38 -13.80
C LEU A 502 12.68 17.97 -13.72
N ASN A 503 13.06 18.43 -12.53
CA ASN A 503 14.38 18.99 -12.26
C ASN A 503 15.46 17.91 -12.14
N VAL A 504 15.67 17.17 -13.23
CA VAL A 504 16.65 16.07 -13.36
C VAL A 504 17.72 16.40 -14.39
N ASP A 505 18.91 15.92 -14.10
CA ASP A 505 20.13 16.10 -14.91
C ASP A 505 20.26 15.03 -16.00
N GLY A 506 19.35 14.04 -16.05
CA GLY A 506 19.34 12.94 -17.00
C GLY A 506 18.59 11.71 -16.50
N VAL A 507 18.75 10.58 -17.21
CA VAL A 507 18.25 9.25 -16.83
C VAL A 507 19.46 8.37 -16.53
N GLY A 508 19.56 7.90 -15.29
CA GLY A 508 20.70 7.11 -14.80
C GLY A 508 20.46 5.62 -14.93
N LEU A 509 19.19 5.23 -15.06
CA LEU A 509 18.77 3.87 -15.33
C LEU A 509 17.51 3.89 -16.19
N LEU A 510 17.66 3.63 -17.50
CA LEU A 510 16.57 3.27 -18.39
C LEU A 510 16.51 1.74 -18.52
N ARG A 511 15.44 1.14 -17.99
CA ARG A 511 15.21 -0.31 -17.98
C ARG A 511 14.65 -0.82 -19.31
N ALA A 512 15.30 -1.82 -19.90
CA ALA A 512 14.87 -2.44 -21.16
C ALA A 512 13.64 -3.36 -21.01
N GLU A 513 13.38 -3.85 -19.79
CA GLU A 513 12.42 -4.93 -19.50
C GLU A 513 11.01 -4.66 -20.04
N PHE A 514 10.49 -3.44 -19.84
CA PHE A 514 9.17 -3.07 -20.35
C PHE A 514 9.14 -2.97 -21.87
N MET A 515 10.24 -2.55 -22.51
CA MET A 515 10.34 -2.52 -23.98
C MET A 515 10.37 -3.95 -24.53
N MET A 516 11.06 -4.87 -23.86
CA MET A 516 11.10 -6.29 -24.22
C MET A 516 9.73 -6.96 -24.03
N ALA A 517 9.04 -6.66 -22.93
CA ALA A 517 7.69 -7.13 -22.67
C ALA A 517 6.68 -6.60 -23.71
N ASP A 518 6.80 -5.32 -24.12
CA ASP A 518 5.98 -4.74 -25.18
C ASP A 518 6.25 -5.41 -26.55
N ILE A 519 7.51 -5.74 -26.87
CA ILE A 519 7.82 -6.55 -28.06
C ILE A 519 7.14 -7.94 -27.96
N GLY A 520 7.12 -8.55 -26.77
CA GLY A 520 6.26 -9.69 -26.43
C GLY A 520 6.65 -11.03 -27.05
N ILE A 521 7.77 -11.10 -27.78
CA ILE A 521 8.28 -12.30 -28.44
C ILE A 521 9.73 -12.53 -28.03
N HIS A 522 10.07 -13.79 -27.76
CA HIS A 522 11.43 -14.17 -27.38
C HIS A 522 12.46 -13.84 -28.50
N PRO A 523 13.60 -13.18 -28.22
CA PRO A 523 14.55 -12.77 -29.25
C PRO A 523 15.09 -13.90 -30.12
N LYS A 524 15.39 -15.08 -29.56
CA LYS A 524 15.81 -16.25 -30.37
C LYS A 524 14.72 -16.73 -31.33
N LYS A 525 13.45 -16.60 -30.94
CA LYS A 525 12.33 -16.89 -31.84
C LYS A 525 12.26 -15.86 -32.97
N ILE A 526 12.44 -14.58 -32.66
CA ILE A 526 12.48 -13.51 -33.68
C ILE A 526 13.58 -13.78 -34.71
N ILE A 527 14.77 -14.19 -34.27
CA ILE A 527 15.88 -14.55 -35.15
C ILE A 527 15.52 -15.77 -36.00
N LYS A 528 14.97 -16.83 -35.39
CA LYS A 528 14.52 -18.03 -36.12
C LYS A 528 13.46 -17.72 -37.17
N ASP A 529 12.56 -16.79 -36.86
CA ASP A 529 11.48 -16.37 -37.76
C ASP A 529 11.94 -15.34 -38.83
N GLY A 530 13.22 -14.93 -38.84
CA GLY A 530 13.77 -13.94 -39.77
C GLY A 530 13.24 -12.50 -39.56
N LYS A 531 12.83 -12.16 -38.33
CA LYS A 531 12.15 -10.91 -37.98
C LYS A 531 13.02 -9.93 -37.18
N GLN A 532 14.34 -10.01 -37.28
CA GLN A 532 15.28 -9.17 -36.52
C GLN A 532 15.00 -7.67 -36.72
N GLU A 533 14.71 -7.25 -37.95
CA GLU A 533 14.40 -5.84 -38.27
C GLU A 533 13.15 -5.33 -37.53
N TYR A 534 12.16 -6.19 -37.28
CA TYR A 534 10.98 -5.82 -36.49
C TYR A 534 11.36 -5.49 -35.04
N PHE A 535 12.20 -6.32 -34.42
CA PHE A 535 12.71 -6.09 -33.07
C PHE A 535 13.53 -4.79 -33.00
N ILE A 536 14.52 -4.66 -33.90
CA ILE A 536 15.42 -3.50 -33.95
C ILE A 536 14.62 -2.22 -34.13
N LYS A 537 13.66 -2.20 -35.07
CA LYS A 537 12.81 -1.02 -35.33
C LYS A 537 11.94 -0.67 -34.12
N LYS A 538 11.29 -1.66 -33.49
CA LYS A 538 10.42 -1.43 -32.33
C LYS A 538 11.21 -0.92 -31.13
N LEU A 539 12.37 -1.52 -30.85
CA LEU A 539 13.28 -1.06 -29.80
C LEU A 539 13.81 0.36 -30.09
N THR A 540 14.24 0.63 -31.33
CA THR A 540 14.69 1.96 -31.77
C THR A 540 13.60 3.01 -31.53
N GLN A 541 12.35 2.72 -31.89
CA GLN A 541 11.22 3.63 -31.68
C GLN A 541 10.97 3.90 -30.20
N ASN A 542 11.01 2.87 -29.36
CA ASN A 542 10.83 2.99 -27.91
C ASN A 542 11.98 3.77 -27.26
N LEU A 543 13.24 3.53 -27.68
CA LEU A 543 14.39 4.33 -27.24
C LEU A 543 14.26 5.79 -27.66
N LEU A 544 13.87 6.10 -28.91
CA LEU A 544 13.69 7.48 -29.38
C LEU A 544 12.63 8.24 -28.58
N LYS A 545 11.54 7.59 -28.17
CA LYS A 545 10.52 8.20 -27.29
C LYS A 545 11.10 8.66 -25.96
N VAL A 546 12.13 8.00 -25.46
CA VAL A 546 12.81 8.37 -24.21
C VAL A 546 13.94 9.36 -24.45
N VAL A 547 14.80 9.12 -25.43
CA VAL A 547 16.04 9.90 -25.61
C VAL A 547 15.75 11.32 -26.10
N LYS A 548 14.72 11.51 -26.93
CA LYS A 548 14.30 12.82 -27.46
C LYS A 548 13.96 13.83 -26.36
N PRO A 549 13.02 13.56 -25.43
CA PRO A 549 12.68 14.50 -24.36
C PRO A 549 13.84 14.89 -23.44
N PHE A 550 14.81 14.00 -23.27
CA PHE A 550 15.94 14.25 -22.38
C PHE A 550 17.09 15.01 -23.05
N SER A 551 17.23 14.96 -24.37
CA SER A 551 18.33 15.60 -25.09
C SER A 551 18.48 17.10 -24.75
N PRO A 552 19.70 17.59 -24.42
CA PRO A 552 21.00 16.91 -24.47
C PRO A 552 21.40 16.15 -23.19
N ARG A 553 20.52 16.04 -22.18
CA ARG A 553 20.82 15.33 -20.93
C ARG A 553 21.04 13.83 -21.18
N PRO A 554 22.00 13.19 -20.49
CA PRO A 554 22.34 11.80 -20.71
C PRO A 554 21.18 10.86 -20.37
N VAL A 555 21.08 9.78 -21.13
CA VAL A 555 20.18 8.64 -20.90
C VAL A 555 21.02 7.38 -20.90
N VAL A 556 21.16 6.74 -19.75
CA VAL A 556 21.91 5.49 -19.59
C VAL A 556 20.93 4.32 -19.74
N TYR A 557 20.95 3.69 -20.92
CA TYR A 557 20.17 2.49 -21.22
C TYR A 557 20.87 1.25 -20.69
N ARG A 558 20.18 0.53 -19.79
CA ARG A 558 20.62 -0.79 -19.34
C ARG A 558 20.15 -1.81 -20.36
N ALA A 559 21.08 -2.57 -20.94
CA ALA A 559 20.75 -3.70 -21.79
C ALA A 559 19.87 -4.72 -21.03
N THR A 560 19.18 -5.60 -21.74
CA THR A 560 18.17 -6.46 -21.12
C THR A 560 18.73 -7.36 -20.02
N ASP A 561 18.16 -7.28 -18.83
CA ASP A 561 18.55 -8.07 -17.66
C ASP A 561 17.49 -9.12 -17.27
N PHE A 562 16.67 -9.56 -18.23
CA PHE A 562 15.70 -10.63 -17.98
C PHE A 562 16.36 -11.93 -17.53
N LYS A 563 15.76 -12.53 -16.51
CA LYS A 563 16.03 -13.88 -16.04
C LYS A 563 15.44 -14.91 -17.01
N THR A 564 15.92 -16.15 -16.94
CA THR A 564 15.43 -17.26 -17.78
C THR A 564 13.92 -17.49 -17.66
N ASN A 565 13.37 -17.40 -16.45
CA ASN A 565 11.94 -17.53 -16.19
C ASN A 565 11.11 -16.38 -16.80
N GLU A 566 11.64 -15.16 -16.85
CA GLU A 566 10.97 -14.02 -17.50
C GLU A 566 10.98 -14.17 -19.02
N TYR A 567 12.12 -14.53 -19.61
CA TYR A 567 12.20 -14.83 -21.05
C TYR A 567 11.31 -16.02 -21.45
N ARG A 568 11.21 -17.06 -20.61
CA ARG A 568 10.34 -18.22 -20.86
C ARG A 568 8.88 -17.81 -21.06
N ASN A 569 8.43 -16.79 -20.34
CA ASN A 569 7.05 -16.31 -20.38
C ASN A 569 6.74 -15.48 -21.63
N LEU A 570 7.73 -15.09 -22.44
CA LEU A 570 7.50 -14.46 -23.74
C LEU A 570 7.04 -15.49 -24.77
N LYS A 571 6.38 -15.03 -25.83
CA LYS A 571 5.93 -15.90 -26.92
C LYS A 571 7.12 -16.64 -27.54
N GLY A 572 7.11 -17.97 -27.45
CA GLY A 572 8.17 -18.86 -27.93
C GLY A 572 9.42 -18.92 -27.03
N GLY A 573 9.36 -18.40 -25.80
CA GLY A 573 10.49 -18.45 -24.85
C GLY A 573 10.75 -19.84 -24.29
N ALA A 574 9.70 -20.64 -24.06
CA ALA A 574 9.82 -22.00 -23.54
C ALA A 574 10.70 -22.94 -24.39
N ASP A 575 10.83 -22.67 -25.69
CA ASP A 575 11.68 -23.46 -26.60
C ASP A 575 13.18 -23.22 -26.38
N TYR A 576 13.56 -22.11 -25.75
CA TYR A 576 14.96 -21.68 -25.62
C TYR A 576 15.42 -21.54 -24.16
N GLU A 577 14.49 -21.38 -23.22
CA GLU A 577 14.80 -21.06 -21.82
C GLU A 577 14.58 -22.26 -20.88
N PRO A 578 15.64 -23.00 -20.48
CA PRO A 578 15.52 -24.15 -19.59
C PRO A 578 15.19 -23.72 -18.16
N HIS A 579 14.51 -24.59 -17.39
CA HIS A 579 14.22 -24.30 -15.98
C HIS A 579 15.51 -24.19 -15.17
N GLU A 580 15.63 -23.11 -14.43
CA GLU A 580 16.71 -22.87 -13.49
C GLU A 580 16.10 -22.84 -12.09
N GLU A 581 16.71 -23.56 -11.15
CA GLU A 581 16.31 -23.58 -9.74
C GLU A 581 16.43 -22.19 -9.11
N ASN A 582 17.44 -21.40 -9.51
CA ASN A 582 17.72 -20.08 -8.96
C ASN A 582 17.89 -19.04 -10.08
N PRO A 583 16.79 -18.55 -10.70
CA PRO A 583 16.87 -17.61 -11.82
C PRO A 583 17.57 -16.29 -11.48
N MET A 584 17.62 -15.89 -10.20
CA MET A 584 18.33 -14.68 -9.75
C MET A 584 19.82 -14.70 -10.12
N ILE A 585 20.48 -15.85 -9.94
CA ILE A 585 21.92 -16.05 -10.20
C ILE A 585 22.19 -16.89 -11.44
N GLY A 586 21.17 -17.09 -12.28
CA GLY A 586 21.21 -17.93 -13.47
C GLY A 586 21.70 -17.23 -14.73
N PHE A 587 21.25 -17.70 -15.89
CA PHE A 587 21.67 -17.24 -17.22
C PHE A 587 21.02 -15.90 -17.61
N ARG A 588 21.66 -14.78 -17.25
CA ARG A 588 21.20 -13.39 -17.51
C ARG A 588 22.37 -12.42 -17.67
N GLY A 589 22.06 -11.17 -18.04
CA GLY A 589 23.03 -10.07 -18.18
C GLY A 589 24.23 -10.38 -19.07
N ALA A 590 25.42 -9.93 -18.66
CA ALA A 590 26.66 -10.04 -19.42
C ALA A 590 26.92 -11.44 -20.01
N SER A 591 26.78 -12.50 -19.20
CA SER A 591 27.04 -13.88 -19.64
C SER A 591 26.13 -14.28 -20.80
N ARG A 592 24.86 -13.82 -20.77
CA ARG A 592 23.90 -14.07 -21.86
C ARG A 592 24.30 -13.35 -23.15
N TYR A 593 24.84 -12.15 -23.07
CA TYR A 593 25.29 -11.40 -24.26
C TYR A 593 26.49 -12.05 -24.94
N VAL A 594 27.40 -12.63 -24.15
CA VAL A 594 28.56 -13.35 -24.68
C VAL A 594 28.11 -14.65 -25.36
N VAL A 595 27.22 -15.42 -24.73
CA VAL A 595 26.78 -16.72 -25.24
C VAL A 595 25.80 -16.56 -26.40
N TRP A 596 24.85 -15.63 -26.31
CA TRP A 596 23.85 -15.32 -27.34
C TRP A 596 24.12 -13.96 -27.96
N LYS A 597 25.29 -13.83 -28.57
CA LYS A 597 25.76 -12.62 -29.26
C LYS A 597 24.73 -12.09 -30.26
N ASP A 598 24.13 -12.97 -31.05
CA ASP A 598 23.10 -12.65 -32.06
C ASP A 598 21.87 -11.93 -31.48
N VAL A 599 21.51 -12.22 -30.22
CA VAL A 599 20.43 -11.52 -29.52
C VAL A 599 20.89 -10.11 -29.10
N PHE A 600 22.10 -9.99 -28.56
CA PHE A 600 22.65 -8.72 -28.12
C PHE A 600 22.96 -7.78 -29.29
N ASP A 601 23.38 -8.31 -30.43
CA ASP A 601 23.61 -7.58 -31.68
C ASP A 601 22.36 -6.76 -32.08
N MET A 602 21.15 -7.30 -31.90
CA MET A 602 19.91 -6.57 -32.20
C MET A 602 19.69 -5.37 -31.26
N GLU A 603 20.06 -5.46 -29.99
CA GLU A 603 20.00 -4.32 -29.06
C GLU A 603 21.04 -3.25 -29.40
N LEU A 604 22.27 -3.66 -29.71
CA LEU A 604 23.35 -2.76 -30.11
C LEU A 604 23.02 -2.02 -31.41
N GLU A 605 22.44 -2.71 -32.38
CA GLU A 605 21.98 -2.09 -33.64
C GLU A 605 20.87 -1.06 -33.38
N ALA A 606 19.94 -1.31 -32.45
CA ALA A 606 18.94 -0.32 -32.08
C ALA A 606 19.58 0.92 -31.43
N VAL A 607 20.53 0.73 -30.50
CA VAL A 607 21.28 1.84 -29.87
C VAL A 607 22.06 2.64 -30.93
N LYS A 608 22.71 1.97 -31.86
CA LYS A 608 23.44 2.58 -32.98
C LYS A 608 22.51 3.45 -33.82
N ARG A 609 21.38 2.93 -34.27
CA ARG A 609 20.40 3.67 -35.09
C ARG A 609 19.84 4.91 -34.39
N VAL A 610 19.64 4.86 -33.06
CA VAL A 610 19.22 6.04 -32.29
C VAL A 610 20.33 7.12 -32.31
N ARG A 611 21.59 6.71 -32.13
CA ARG A 611 22.73 7.64 -32.12
C ARG A 611 23.03 8.21 -33.50
N GLU A 612 22.92 7.41 -34.57
CA GLU A 612 23.06 7.86 -35.97
C GLU A 612 21.99 8.89 -36.37
N GLN A 613 20.83 8.89 -35.71
CA GLN A 613 19.81 9.94 -35.83
C GLN A 613 20.16 11.24 -35.09
N GLY A 614 21.37 11.36 -34.53
CA GLY A 614 21.87 12.56 -33.86
C GLY A 614 21.67 12.59 -32.34
N TYR A 615 21.07 11.56 -31.74
CA TYR A 615 20.84 11.50 -30.29
C TYR A 615 22.04 10.91 -29.55
N THR A 616 23.12 11.68 -29.46
CA THR A 616 24.39 11.24 -28.85
C THR A 616 24.35 11.15 -27.32
N ASN A 617 23.24 11.57 -26.69
CA ASN A 617 23.02 11.49 -25.25
C ASN A 617 22.58 10.10 -24.77
N LEU A 618 22.37 9.13 -25.67
CA LEU A 618 22.13 7.73 -25.31
C LEU A 618 23.45 6.98 -25.03
N HIS A 619 23.58 6.41 -23.85
CA HIS A 619 24.71 5.61 -23.39
C HIS A 619 24.27 4.18 -23.05
N LEU A 620 25.23 3.25 -23.01
CA LEU A 620 24.95 1.83 -22.76
C LEU A 620 25.49 1.40 -21.40
N MET A 621 24.70 0.62 -20.68
CA MET A 621 25.09 -0.01 -19.42
C MET A 621 24.87 -1.53 -19.48
N ILE A 622 25.89 -2.27 -19.05
CA ILE A 622 25.89 -3.73 -19.02
C ILE A 622 25.52 -4.23 -17.61
N PRO A 623 24.37 -4.90 -17.44
CA PRO A 623 23.97 -5.52 -16.17
C PRO A 623 24.64 -6.87 -15.92
N PHE A 624 24.59 -7.31 -14.68
CA PHE A 624 24.92 -8.63 -14.15
C PHE A 624 26.28 -9.18 -14.64
N ILE A 625 27.26 -8.29 -14.77
CA ILE A 625 28.62 -8.66 -15.13
C ILE A 625 29.31 -9.30 -13.92
N ARG A 626 30.01 -10.42 -14.13
CA ARG A 626 30.56 -11.23 -13.04
C ARG A 626 32.07 -11.10 -12.98
N ILE A 627 32.74 -11.14 -14.14
CA ILE A 627 34.20 -11.20 -14.20
C ILE A 627 34.78 -10.29 -15.30
N PRO A 628 36.02 -9.79 -15.15
CA PRO A 628 36.62 -8.85 -16.11
C PRO A 628 36.66 -9.34 -17.56
N ILE A 629 36.84 -10.65 -17.79
CA ILE A 629 36.90 -11.23 -19.14
C ILE A 629 35.56 -11.07 -19.91
N GLU A 630 34.42 -11.07 -19.23
CA GLU A 630 33.13 -10.80 -19.87
C GLU A 630 33.07 -9.38 -20.43
N LEU A 631 33.68 -8.40 -19.74
CA LEU A 631 33.75 -7.03 -20.23
C LEU A 631 34.60 -6.93 -21.50
N VAL A 632 35.73 -7.65 -21.54
CA VAL A 632 36.60 -7.69 -22.74
C VAL A 632 35.83 -8.24 -23.94
N GLN A 633 35.09 -9.33 -23.75
CA GLN A 633 34.26 -9.93 -24.80
C GLN A 633 33.14 -8.99 -25.24
N ILE A 634 32.41 -8.39 -24.31
CA ILE A 634 31.32 -7.45 -24.60
C ILE A 634 31.85 -6.21 -25.35
N LYS A 635 33.02 -5.67 -24.97
CA LYS A 635 33.65 -4.56 -25.70
C LYS A 635 34.00 -4.95 -27.14
N SER A 636 34.42 -6.19 -27.38
CA SER A 636 34.62 -6.68 -28.76
C SER A 636 33.31 -6.64 -29.55
N ILE A 637 32.21 -7.14 -28.98
CA ILE A 637 30.90 -7.15 -29.63
C ILE A 637 30.39 -5.71 -29.90
N ILE A 638 30.57 -4.79 -28.95
CA ILE A 638 30.24 -3.35 -29.11
C ILE A 638 31.05 -2.72 -30.25
N ARG A 639 32.34 -3.07 -30.36
CA ARG A 639 33.23 -2.56 -31.42
C ARG A 639 32.84 -3.03 -32.80
N GLU A 640 32.38 -4.27 -32.94
CA GLU A 640 31.85 -4.78 -34.21
C GLU A 640 30.66 -3.94 -34.72
N HIS A 641 29.90 -3.29 -33.82
CA HIS A 641 28.81 -2.38 -34.16
C HIS A 641 29.28 -0.92 -34.37
N GLY A 642 30.55 -0.61 -34.10
CA GLY A 642 31.15 0.72 -34.27
C GLY A 642 30.71 1.75 -33.23
N LEU A 643 30.05 1.34 -32.15
CA LEU A 643 29.54 2.25 -31.11
C LEU A 643 30.67 2.93 -30.31
N ASP A 644 31.74 2.20 -30.03
CA ASP A 644 32.90 2.69 -29.26
C ASP A 644 33.83 3.62 -30.07
N LEU A 645 33.64 3.71 -31.39
CA LEU A 645 34.36 4.63 -32.26
C LEU A 645 33.88 6.08 -32.10
N HIS A 646 32.65 6.28 -31.62
CA HIS A 646 32.09 7.62 -31.44
C HIS A 646 32.56 8.24 -30.11
N PRO A 647 33.28 9.38 -30.11
CA PRO A 647 33.91 9.92 -28.89
C PRO A 647 32.97 10.24 -27.71
N SER A 648 31.70 10.55 -28.02
CA SER A 648 30.67 10.80 -27.01
C SER A 648 29.95 9.56 -26.50
N PHE A 649 30.19 8.37 -27.07
CA PHE A 649 29.62 7.14 -26.54
C PHE A 649 30.26 6.84 -25.18
N LYS A 650 29.45 6.36 -24.24
CA LYS A 650 29.88 6.03 -22.89
C LYS A 650 29.41 4.63 -22.56
N LEU A 651 30.33 3.80 -22.07
CA LEU A 651 30.06 2.44 -21.65
C LEU A 651 30.11 2.35 -20.13
N TRP A 652 29.00 1.96 -19.54
CA TRP A 652 28.85 1.78 -18.10
C TRP A 652 28.69 0.30 -17.78
N ILE A 653 29.02 -0.08 -16.55
CA ILE A 653 28.66 -1.38 -15.99
C ILE A 653 27.80 -1.20 -14.76
N MET A 654 26.92 -2.16 -14.49
CA MET A 654 26.23 -2.25 -13.22
C MET A 654 27.11 -3.04 -12.24
N VAL A 655 27.46 -2.43 -11.11
CA VAL A 655 28.16 -3.08 -10.01
C VAL A 655 27.11 -3.57 -9.03
N GLU A 656 26.76 -4.84 -9.20
CA GLU A 656 25.65 -5.48 -8.48
C GLU A 656 25.95 -6.92 -8.05
N VAL A 657 27.16 -7.41 -8.35
CA VAL A 657 27.65 -8.73 -7.95
C VAL A 657 28.89 -8.55 -7.07
N PRO A 658 29.07 -9.28 -5.95
CA PRO A 658 30.22 -9.09 -5.05
C PRO A 658 31.59 -9.13 -5.75
N SER A 659 31.76 -9.99 -6.76
CA SER A 659 33.00 -10.05 -7.55
C SER A 659 33.33 -8.72 -8.26
N THR A 660 32.32 -7.97 -8.71
CA THR A 660 32.52 -6.66 -9.34
C THR A 660 32.98 -5.59 -8.36
N VAL A 661 32.61 -5.70 -7.09
CA VAL A 661 33.11 -4.84 -6.02
C VAL A 661 34.59 -5.11 -5.76
N LEU A 662 34.95 -6.39 -5.67
CA LEU A 662 36.30 -6.83 -5.37
C LEU A 662 37.29 -6.57 -6.51
N LEU A 663 36.85 -6.75 -7.76
CA LEU A 663 37.68 -6.62 -8.96
C LEU A 663 37.46 -5.30 -9.70
N LEU A 664 36.85 -4.29 -9.06
CA LEU A 664 36.44 -3.05 -9.70
C LEU A 664 37.59 -2.33 -10.43
N GLU A 665 38.79 -2.31 -9.84
CA GLU A 665 39.96 -1.69 -10.48
C GLU A 665 40.34 -2.38 -11.80
N ASP A 666 40.10 -3.68 -11.95
CA ASP A 666 40.40 -4.41 -13.19
C ASP A 666 39.36 -4.10 -14.27
N PHE A 667 38.08 -3.96 -13.91
CA PHE A 667 37.06 -3.45 -14.84
C PHE A 667 37.38 -2.02 -15.30
N ILE A 668 37.85 -1.17 -14.39
CA ILE A 668 38.28 0.20 -14.71
C ILE A 668 39.47 0.19 -15.68
N LYS A 669 40.49 -0.64 -15.46
CA LYS A 669 41.66 -0.77 -16.37
C LYS A 669 41.26 -1.23 -17.77
N ILE A 670 40.27 -2.11 -17.91
CA ILE A 670 39.75 -2.54 -19.21
C ILE A 670 39.09 -1.37 -19.96
N GLY A 671 38.59 -0.37 -19.24
CA GLY A 671 38.08 0.88 -19.77
C GLY A 671 36.56 0.93 -19.79
N ILE A 672 36.01 1.46 -18.70
CA ILE A 672 34.60 1.85 -18.55
C ILE A 672 34.54 3.35 -18.27
N ASP A 673 33.47 4.01 -18.70
CA ASP A 673 33.26 5.44 -18.43
C ASP A 673 32.51 5.70 -17.13
N GLY A 674 31.77 4.70 -16.66
CA GLY A 674 30.96 4.83 -15.46
C GLY A 674 30.51 3.50 -14.86
N VAL A 675 30.09 3.60 -13.61
CA VAL A 675 29.51 2.53 -12.80
C VAL A 675 28.14 2.98 -12.33
N SER A 676 27.20 2.04 -12.33
CA SER A 676 25.91 2.17 -11.67
C SER A 676 25.80 1.10 -10.59
N ILE A 677 25.63 1.48 -9.34
CA ILE A 677 25.49 0.50 -8.26
C ILE A 677 24.05 0.01 -8.23
N GLY A 678 23.85 -1.29 -8.46
CA GLY A 678 22.55 -1.95 -8.32
C GLY A 678 22.35 -2.42 -6.88
N THR A 679 21.85 -1.54 -6.00
CA THR A 679 21.81 -1.81 -4.56
C THR A 679 20.99 -3.05 -4.19
N ASN A 680 19.95 -3.35 -4.98
CA ASN A 680 19.05 -4.48 -4.71
C ASN A 680 19.76 -5.82 -4.87
N ASP A 681 20.28 -6.11 -6.07
CA ASP A 681 21.00 -7.35 -6.36
C ASP A 681 22.30 -7.45 -5.54
N LEU A 682 23.00 -6.33 -5.34
CA LEU A 682 24.20 -6.31 -4.51
C LEU A 682 23.90 -6.72 -3.06
N THR A 683 22.83 -6.20 -2.47
CA THR A 683 22.41 -6.53 -1.11
C THR A 683 22.02 -8.00 -1.01
N MET A 684 21.21 -8.50 -1.93
CA MET A 684 20.81 -9.91 -1.98
C MET A 684 22.01 -10.84 -2.06
N LEU A 685 23.01 -10.52 -2.90
CA LEU A 685 24.17 -11.38 -3.10
C LEU A 685 25.25 -11.27 -2.01
N ILE A 686 25.42 -10.10 -1.39
CA ILE A 686 26.34 -9.94 -0.24
C ILE A 686 25.79 -10.70 0.97
N LEU A 687 24.48 -10.62 1.22
CA LEU A 687 23.85 -11.22 2.39
C LEU A 687 23.40 -12.67 2.17
N GLY A 688 23.35 -13.12 0.91
CA GLY A 688 22.86 -14.46 0.56
C GLY A 688 21.36 -14.62 0.79
N VAL A 689 20.58 -13.57 0.49
CA VAL A 689 19.14 -13.53 0.75
C VAL A 689 18.35 -13.25 -0.52
N ASP A 690 17.16 -13.85 -0.65
CA ASP A 690 16.17 -13.44 -1.63
C ASP A 690 15.12 -12.59 -0.92
N ARG A 691 14.99 -11.32 -1.33
CA ARG A 691 14.04 -10.39 -0.72
C ARG A 691 12.58 -10.78 -0.98
N ASP A 692 12.33 -11.58 -2.01
CA ASP A 692 11.00 -12.09 -2.35
C ASP A 692 10.67 -13.36 -1.53
N ASN A 693 11.65 -13.91 -0.79
CA ASN A 693 11.46 -15.04 0.11
C ASN A 693 11.24 -14.58 1.56
N HIS A 694 10.00 -14.70 2.02
CA HIS A 694 9.57 -14.25 3.35
C HIS A 694 10.34 -14.86 4.53
N GLU A 695 10.90 -16.07 4.39
CA GLU A 695 11.64 -16.75 5.46
C GLU A 695 13.00 -16.09 5.75
N VAL A 696 13.54 -15.29 4.82
CA VAL A 696 14.86 -14.65 4.95
C VAL A 696 14.85 -13.15 4.64
N SER A 697 13.74 -12.61 4.11
CA SER A 697 13.66 -11.21 3.69
C SER A 697 13.82 -10.21 4.85
N TYR A 698 13.59 -10.61 6.10
CA TYR A 698 13.85 -9.78 7.28
C TYR A 698 15.35 -9.41 7.46
N ILE A 699 16.25 -10.16 6.83
CA ILE A 699 17.70 -9.89 6.83
C ILE A 699 18.06 -8.83 5.78
N TYR A 700 17.24 -8.67 4.74
CA TYR A 700 17.50 -7.75 3.65
C TYR A 700 17.50 -6.30 4.17
N SER A 701 18.64 -5.64 4.04
CA SER A 701 18.78 -4.22 4.36
C SER A 701 19.95 -3.63 3.59
N GLU A 702 19.72 -2.57 2.83
CA GLU A 702 20.77 -1.81 2.16
C GLU A 702 21.65 -1.02 3.16
N LEU A 703 21.22 -0.90 4.41
CA LEU A 703 21.96 -0.29 5.51
C LEU A 703 22.81 -1.31 6.29
N ASN A 704 22.83 -2.58 5.88
CA ASN A 704 23.68 -3.58 6.51
C ASN A 704 25.16 -3.17 6.39
N PRO A 705 25.99 -3.31 7.45
CA PRO A 705 27.40 -2.90 7.41
C PRO A 705 28.21 -3.51 6.27
N ALA A 706 27.93 -4.76 5.88
CA ALA A 706 28.63 -5.40 4.75
C ALA A 706 28.28 -4.74 3.40
N VAL A 707 27.02 -4.29 3.26
CA VAL A 707 26.56 -3.57 2.08
C VAL A 707 27.11 -2.15 2.08
N GLU A 708 27.05 -1.43 3.20
CA GLU A 708 27.63 -0.09 3.31
C GLU A 708 29.13 -0.08 3.00
N TRP A 709 29.89 -1.07 3.49
CA TRP A 709 31.29 -1.25 3.13
C TRP A 709 31.49 -1.39 1.62
N ALA A 710 30.65 -2.20 0.96
CA ALA A 710 30.72 -2.37 -0.48
C ALA A 710 30.40 -1.07 -1.22
N LEU A 711 29.34 -0.34 -0.81
CA LEU A 711 28.97 0.96 -1.40
C LEU A 711 30.12 1.97 -1.27
N GLU A 712 30.68 2.13 -0.08
CA GLU A 712 31.82 3.02 0.17
C GLU A 712 33.03 2.62 -0.68
N LYS A 713 33.36 1.32 -0.73
CA LYS A 713 34.47 0.80 -1.52
C LYS A 713 34.31 1.11 -3.00
N ILE A 714 33.12 0.93 -3.56
CA ILE A 714 32.83 1.22 -4.97
C ILE A 714 33.00 2.72 -5.23
N VAL A 715 32.34 3.57 -4.45
CA VAL A 715 32.33 5.02 -4.65
C VAL A 715 33.74 5.60 -4.54
N THR A 716 34.49 5.21 -3.50
CA THR A 716 35.86 5.70 -3.27
C THR A 716 36.84 5.21 -4.34
N THR A 717 36.69 3.97 -4.83
CA THR A 717 37.52 3.43 -5.92
C THR A 717 37.23 4.15 -7.24
N CYS A 718 35.96 4.36 -7.61
CA CYS A 718 35.62 5.13 -8.80
C CYS A 718 36.15 6.57 -8.72
N ARG A 719 35.99 7.23 -7.56
CA ARG A 719 36.52 8.57 -7.31
C ARG A 719 38.05 8.63 -7.49
N LYS A 720 38.79 7.67 -6.91
CA LYS A 720 40.25 7.55 -7.04
C LYS A 720 40.71 7.50 -8.50
N HIS A 721 39.93 6.83 -9.36
CA HIS A 721 40.27 6.64 -10.78
C HIS A 721 39.58 7.64 -11.72
N GLY A 722 38.82 8.61 -11.21
CA GLY A 722 38.09 9.58 -12.04
C GLY A 722 36.96 8.98 -12.88
N VAL A 723 36.43 7.82 -12.46
CA VAL A 723 35.33 7.13 -13.14
C VAL A 723 33.99 7.60 -12.56
N THR A 724 33.00 7.82 -13.42
CA THR A 724 31.65 8.20 -12.98
C THR A 724 31.06 7.08 -12.11
N VAL A 725 30.45 7.42 -10.98
CA VAL A 725 29.72 6.46 -10.14
C VAL A 725 28.34 7.00 -9.81
N SER A 726 27.33 6.23 -10.19
CA SER A 726 25.93 6.48 -9.91
C SER A 726 25.39 5.40 -8.97
N VAL A 727 24.50 5.76 -8.06
CA VAL A 727 23.75 4.76 -7.28
C VAL A 727 22.32 4.69 -7.79
N CYS A 728 21.86 3.48 -8.11
CA CYS A 728 20.55 3.22 -8.68
C CYS A 728 19.78 2.24 -7.79
N GLY A 729 18.46 2.41 -7.74
CA GLY A 729 17.60 1.65 -6.84
C GLY A 729 16.76 2.56 -5.96
N GLN A 730 15.99 1.96 -5.06
CA GLN A 730 15.12 2.71 -4.14
C GLN A 730 15.90 3.22 -2.92
N ALA A 731 17.02 2.59 -2.56
CA ALA A 731 17.81 2.94 -1.38
C ALA A 731 18.16 4.45 -1.23
N PRO A 732 18.72 5.15 -2.25
CA PRO A 732 18.99 6.59 -2.13
C PRO A 732 17.72 7.46 -2.15
N SER A 733 16.58 6.91 -2.56
CA SER A 733 15.28 7.59 -2.47
C SER A 733 14.65 7.41 -1.08
N ASP A 734 14.80 6.23 -0.48
CA ASP A 734 14.12 5.81 0.75
C ASP A 734 14.91 6.16 2.02
N TYR A 735 16.25 6.15 1.95
CA TYR A 735 17.15 6.39 3.09
C TYR A 735 17.97 7.69 2.90
N PRO A 736 17.52 8.83 3.44
CA PRO A 736 18.25 10.10 3.38
C PRO A 736 19.69 10.01 3.92
N ASP A 737 19.91 9.28 5.01
CA ASP A 737 21.23 9.13 5.63
C ASP A 737 22.22 8.42 4.70
N LEU A 738 21.75 7.40 3.97
CA LEU A 738 22.56 6.72 2.96
C LEU A 738 22.86 7.65 1.79
N ALA A 739 21.88 8.45 1.33
CA ALA A 739 22.12 9.44 0.28
C ALA A 739 23.18 10.46 0.68
N GLU A 740 23.18 10.93 1.94
CA GLU A 740 24.24 11.79 2.47
C GLU A 740 25.61 11.09 2.46
N LYS A 741 25.70 9.86 2.98
CA LYS A 741 26.95 9.06 2.98
C LYS A 741 27.51 8.93 1.56
N LEU A 742 26.67 8.57 0.60
CA LEU A 742 27.04 8.42 -0.81
C LEU A 742 27.63 9.72 -1.39
N VAL A 743 27.01 10.87 -1.11
CA VAL A 743 27.53 12.18 -1.54
C VAL A 743 28.89 12.47 -0.88
N ARG A 744 29.02 12.24 0.43
CA ARG A 744 30.29 12.44 1.18
C ARG A 744 31.41 11.54 0.67
N TRP A 745 31.12 10.29 0.34
CA TRP A 745 32.08 9.37 -0.28
C TRP A 745 32.48 9.79 -1.70
N GLY A 746 31.66 10.62 -2.35
CA GLY A 746 31.95 11.22 -3.66
C GLY A 746 31.18 10.59 -4.81
N ALA A 747 29.94 10.16 -4.58
CA ALA A 747 29.06 9.72 -5.66
C ALA A 747 28.83 10.86 -6.66
N THR A 748 29.06 10.58 -7.95
CA THR A 748 28.91 11.58 -9.01
C THR A 748 27.46 11.83 -9.39
N SER A 749 26.58 10.85 -9.18
CA SER A 749 25.15 10.98 -9.38
C SER A 749 24.34 10.03 -8.50
N LEU A 750 23.09 10.40 -8.21
CA LEU A 750 22.09 9.50 -7.64
C LEU A 750 20.92 9.36 -8.60
N SER A 751 20.51 8.14 -8.92
CA SER A 751 19.39 7.86 -9.81
C SER A 751 18.16 7.47 -8.99
N LEU A 752 17.15 8.34 -8.99
CA LEU A 752 16.05 8.34 -8.03
C LEU A 752 14.70 8.05 -8.69
N ASN A 753 13.73 7.70 -7.87
CA ASN A 753 12.33 7.70 -8.30
C ASN A 753 11.82 9.15 -8.45
N ALA A 754 10.84 9.34 -9.34
CA ALA A 754 10.41 10.67 -9.75
C ALA A 754 9.80 11.52 -8.63
N ASP A 755 9.27 10.90 -7.59
CA ASP A 755 8.70 11.51 -6.40
C ASP A 755 9.75 11.98 -5.38
N ALA A 756 10.97 11.43 -5.43
CA ALA A 756 12.05 11.76 -4.51
C ALA A 756 12.99 12.89 -5.00
N ILE A 757 12.93 13.27 -6.28
CA ILE A 757 13.90 14.17 -6.94
C ILE A 757 14.13 15.47 -6.16
N ASP A 758 13.07 16.25 -5.91
CA ASP A 758 13.22 17.59 -5.33
C ASP A 758 13.66 17.54 -3.86
N ARG A 759 13.15 16.55 -3.10
CA ARG A 759 13.54 16.32 -1.70
C ARG A 759 15.03 15.97 -1.62
N THR A 760 15.48 15.01 -2.42
CA THR A 760 16.87 14.57 -2.39
C THR A 760 17.79 15.65 -2.98
N ARG A 761 17.35 16.48 -3.93
CA ARG A 761 18.13 17.63 -4.40
C ARG A 761 18.43 18.63 -3.29
N LEU A 762 17.43 18.96 -2.48
CA LEU A 762 17.61 19.84 -1.33
C LEU A 762 18.60 19.24 -0.32
N LEU A 763 18.48 17.94 -0.03
CA LEU A 763 19.40 17.22 0.85
C LEU A 763 20.84 17.32 0.33
N ILE A 764 21.08 16.92 -0.93
CA ILE A 764 22.40 16.96 -1.57
C ILE A 764 22.98 18.38 -1.53
N HIS A 765 22.18 19.40 -1.89
CA HIS A 765 22.62 20.78 -1.87
C HIS A 765 23.11 21.22 -0.49
N ASN A 766 22.40 20.82 0.58
CA ASN A 766 22.78 21.15 1.94
C ASN A 766 24.06 20.41 2.37
N VAL A 767 24.17 19.12 2.03
CA VAL A 767 25.37 18.30 2.32
C VAL A 767 26.60 18.89 1.62
N GLU A 768 26.50 19.20 0.32
CA GLU A 768 27.60 19.80 -0.44
C GLU A 768 27.99 21.18 0.09
N LYS A 769 27.02 22.00 0.47
CA LYS A 769 27.28 23.31 1.08
C LYS A 769 28.05 23.14 2.40
N HIS A 770 27.67 22.17 3.22
CA HIS A 770 28.36 21.89 4.48
C HIS A 770 29.80 21.41 4.22
N LEU A 771 30.00 20.43 3.34
CA LEU A 771 31.32 19.93 2.93
C LEU A 771 32.22 21.04 2.39
N TRP A 772 31.67 21.97 1.61
CA TRP A 772 32.41 23.13 1.09
C TRP A 772 32.91 24.04 2.22
N HIS A 773 32.12 24.24 3.27
CA HIS A 773 32.54 25.02 4.43
C HIS A 773 33.60 24.30 5.27
N GLU A 774 33.55 22.96 5.35
CA GLU A 774 34.58 22.15 6.01
C GLU A 774 35.92 22.21 5.26
N LEU A 775 35.91 22.08 3.93
CA LEU A 775 37.12 22.14 3.09
C LEU A 775 37.78 23.53 3.02
N LYS A 776 37.03 24.59 3.37
CA LYS A 776 37.54 25.97 3.43
C LYS A 776 38.23 26.31 4.76
N LYS A 777 37.96 25.55 5.82
CA LYS A 777 38.65 25.66 7.11
C LYS A 777 39.92 24.81 7.06
#